data_AF-A0A2D6PXH6-F1
#
_entry.id   AF-A0A2D6PXH6-F1
#
_cell.length_a   1.000
_cell.length_b   1.000
_cell.length_c   1.000
_cell.angle_alpha   90.00
_cell.angle_beta   90.00
_cell.angle_gamma   90.00
#
_symmetry.space_group_name_H-M   'P 1'
#
loop_
_entity.id
_entity.type
_entity.pdbx_description
1 polymer ?
#
loop_
_entity_poly.entity_id
_entity_poly.type
_entity_poly.pdbx_seq_one_letter_code
_entity_poly.pdbx_strand_id
1 'polypeptide(L)'
;MQMRTLILLALAASGSAAQTPDLYDETVLRTLELTFPQSNWYQLLQANYGTGVELEGDLTVDGVTYPSVGVRFRGYSSYSFIGSSQKKPFNISMNAFLPGQRLLGYKTLNLNNGFLDPTFVREVLCYHVFRNYLPCAKANWVVLRVNGVNWGVYVNVEQINKDMMREWFVDEDGARYEADATLPNATQDGSALTWLGTATPPYENNYELKNTVNDPWSPLIDTCDVLNNTPLANLEAAVQPKLAVDAALWMLACQIVFVNPDSYLYFGHNYWLYHDLYHDRIQGLPHGMNMTLAATSLAGSSTSARINFDLFYGESNTNRPLMNKLFAVPELRQRYLAHARTLLDVWWDWSILGPRIATYQALIASEVAADTKKLYPTSAFTSNVTTNYSQGWFTTITGLQTLVAGRKPYLENHPELSQPAPTITAVSHQPVAPSAGQAIWVNATVVGPSAPVGNVSLFTRVQGAFASTPMFDDGLHMDGAAGDGVWGEQLPTYSAGSTVQYYTQAVTAAAQGGAMAFSPASPELNPFEVVLPIPPGTGSIVINEFVAKNDTGAMDEMGEFEDWLELYNPTGSTVDVSGLYLTDNLAFPTKWQIPAGNLVPSGDTLLIWADDEPGDGPLHATFKLSAAGESIGLYATDGVTLLDGYLFGPQVADVATGALFDGGPLRVSLLTPTPDALNDPMSCGVRGYSALLATAHAADLGLTGSPAVGASSTLQVSNSAAGELTYLFVSLGANNAPVPGSPLSLLLAPGSLSLLLAAPTDGTGALDLPITLPNDPAIAGAVFYLQAVTLPAGAPAVATNGIEVTICP
;
A
#
# COMPACT_ATOMS: atom_id res chain seq x y z
N MET A 1 1.20 -9.08 5.96
CA MET A 1 1.43 -8.21 7.14
C MET A 1 2.77 -8.44 7.88
N GLN A 2 3.63 -9.39 7.48
CA GLN A 2 4.93 -9.63 8.17
C GLN A 2 6.15 -8.92 7.55
N MET A 3 6.04 -8.33 6.36
CA MET A 3 7.13 -7.57 5.73
C MET A 3 7.12 -6.06 6.08
N ARG A 4 5.95 -5.52 6.47
CA ARG A 4 5.85 -4.19 7.11
C ARG A 4 6.37 -4.18 8.56
N THR A 5 6.50 -5.33 9.21
CA THR A 5 6.91 -5.43 10.63
C THR A 5 8.42 -5.50 10.83
N LEU A 6 9.20 -5.82 9.79
CA LEU A 6 10.67 -5.91 9.90
C LEU A 6 11.39 -4.57 9.65
N ILE A 7 10.78 -3.61 8.95
CA ILE A 7 11.33 -2.25 8.78
C ILE A 7 11.10 -1.40 10.04
N LEU A 8 10.13 -1.74 10.89
CA LEU A 8 9.82 -0.99 12.12
C LEU A 8 10.71 -1.35 13.33
N LEU A 9 11.47 -2.45 13.30
CA LEU A 9 12.29 -2.88 14.44
C LEU A 9 13.76 -2.39 14.39
N ALA A 10 14.20 -1.77 13.29
CA ALA A 10 15.56 -1.21 13.18
C ALA A 10 15.66 0.30 13.49
N LEU A 11 14.53 1.01 13.69
CA LEU A 11 14.51 2.43 14.05
C LEU A 11 14.41 2.71 15.56
N ALA A 12 14.37 1.68 16.41
CA ALA A 12 14.14 1.83 17.85
C ALA A 12 15.35 2.30 18.69
N ALA A 13 16.40 2.85 18.07
CA ALA A 13 17.56 3.40 18.79
C ALA A 13 17.97 4.83 18.35
N SER A 14 17.07 5.55 17.67
CA SER A 14 17.16 7.01 17.55
C SER A 14 15.92 7.60 18.21
N GLY A 15 16.10 8.54 19.14
CA GLY A 15 15.00 9.08 19.95
C GLY A 15 13.87 9.60 19.05
N SER A 16 12.73 8.90 19.04
CA SER A 16 11.60 9.28 18.21
C SER A 16 10.97 10.55 18.79
N ALA A 17 10.99 11.64 18.02
CA ALA A 17 9.98 12.66 18.18
C ALA A 17 8.61 11.97 18.04
N ALA A 18 7.73 12.11 19.03
CA ALA A 18 6.41 11.51 18.98
C ALA A 18 5.69 12.00 17.70
N GLN A 19 5.39 11.08 16.78
CA GLN A 19 4.68 11.40 15.56
C GLN A 19 3.31 11.98 15.93
N THR A 20 2.94 13.10 15.29
CA THR A 20 1.60 13.68 15.50
C THR A 20 0.55 12.66 15.06
N PRO A 21 -0.47 12.35 15.89
CA PRO A 21 -1.51 11.39 15.52
C PRO A 21 -2.23 11.78 14.22
N ASP A 22 -2.51 10.78 13.38
CA ASP A 22 -3.25 10.93 12.13
C ASP A 22 -4.64 11.58 12.34
N LEU A 23 -5.19 12.23 11.29
CA LEU A 23 -6.50 12.88 11.38
C LEU A 23 -7.62 11.91 11.77
N TYR A 24 -7.52 10.66 11.32
CA TYR A 24 -8.52 9.61 11.56
C TYR A 24 -8.14 8.65 12.68
N ASP A 25 -7.19 9.02 13.54
CA ASP A 25 -6.90 8.24 14.75
C ASP A 25 -8.16 8.17 15.64
N GLU A 26 -8.64 6.95 15.90
CA GLU A 26 -9.85 6.68 16.66
C GLU A 26 -9.69 6.93 18.17
N THR A 27 -8.46 7.18 18.64
CA THR A 27 -8.14 7.47 20.04
C THR A 27 -8.09 8.97 20.34
N VAL A 28 -8.14 9.81 19.32
CA VAL A 28 -8.01 11.27 19.43
C VAL A 28 -9.33 11.95 19.07
N LEU A 29 -9.85 12.78 19.98
CA LEU A 29 -11.01 13.63 19.73
C LEU A 29 -10.56 15.07 19.49
N ARG A 30 -10.59 15.52 18.23
CA ARG A 30 -10.23 16.89 17.86
C ARG A 30 -11.45 17.82 17.84
N THR A 31 -11.21 19.10 18.10
CA THR A 31 -12.21 20.16 17.87
C THR A 31 -11.91 20.89 16.57
N LEU A 32 -12.92 20.98 15.70
CA LEU A 32 -12.92 21.74 14.46
C LEU A 32 -13.78 22.99 14.69
N GLU A 33 -13.15 24.17 14.73
CA GLU A 33 -13.85 25.45 14.87
C GLU A 33 -13.96 26.13 13.50
N LEU A 34 -15.16 26.17 12.94
CA LEU A 34 -15.46 26.91 11.72
C LEU A 34 -15.89 28.34 12.04
N THR A 35 -15.26 29.32 11.40
CA THR A 35 -15.64 30.72 11.50
C THR A 35 -16.11 31.25 10.15
N PHE A 36 -17.32 31.79 10.10
CA PHE A 36 -17.88 32.46 8.94
C PHE A 36 -18.04 33.95 9.22
N PRO A 37 -17.53 34.84 8.34
CA PRO A 37 -17.76 36.27 8.47
C PRO A 37 -19.23 36.67 8.21
N GLN A 38 -19.98 35.87 7.45
CA GLN A 38 -21.38 36.15 7.13
C GLN A 38 -22.29 35.77 8.30
N SER A 39 -23.08 36.72 8.80
CA SER A 39 -24.04 36.46 9.90
C SER A 39 -25.18 35.51 9.51
N ASN A 40 -25.46 35.37 8.22
CA ASN A 40 -26.47 34.49 7.63
C ASN A 40 -25.88 33.21 6.98
N TRP A 41 -24.67 32.81 7.39
CA TRP A 41 -23.96 31.65 6.84
C TRP A 41 -24.83 30.39 6.74
N TYR A 42 -25.68 30.11 7.74
CA TYR A 42 -26.50 28.90 7.75
C TYR A 42 -27.53 28.91 6.61
N GLN A 43 -28.19 30.06 6.40
CA GLN A 43 -29.14 30.23 5.30
C GLN A 43 -28.45 30.15 3.94
N LEU A 44 -27.21 30.65 3.83
CA LEU A 44 -26.41 30.53 2.61
C LEU A 44 -26.07 29.06 2.32
N LEU A 45 -25.60 28.31 3.33
CA LEU A 45 -25.34 26.88 3.18
C LEU A 45 -26.61 26.09 2.80
N GLN A 46 -27.77 26.45 3.36
CA GLN A 46 -29.06 25.85 2.97
C GLN A 46 -29.46 26.18 1.53
N ALA A 47 -29.29 27.44 1.10
CA ALA A 47 -29.59 27.87 -0.25
C ALA A 47 -28.65 27.20 -1.28
N ASN A 48 -27.39 27.00 -0.90
CA ASN A 48 -26.38 26.41 -1.75
C ASN A 48 -26.46 24.88 -1.82
N TYR A 49 -27.17 24.21 -0.90
CA TYR A 49 -27.22 22.74 -0.81
C TYR A 49 -27.50 22.06 -2.16
N GLY A 50 -28.51 22.52 -2.90
CA GLY A 50 -28.87 21.92 -4.20
C GLY A 50 -27.86 22.19 -5.32
N THR A 51 -27.02 23.22 -5.18
CA THR A 51 -26.01 23.61 -6.18
C THR A 51 -24.61 23.08 -5.85
N GLY A 52 -24.38 22.65 -4.61
CA GLY A 52 -23.07 22.26 -4.12
C GLY A 52 -22.07 23.41 -3.91
N VAL A 53 -22.48 24.67 -4.13
CA VAL A 53 -21.59 25.84 -3.97
C VAL A 53 -21.07 25.94 -2.54
N GLU A 54 -19.75 25.91 -2.39
CA GLU A 54 -19.08 26.03 -1.11
C GLU A 54 -19.07 27.49 -0.63
N LEU A 55 -19.33 27.67 0.67
CA LEU A 55 -19.19 28.94 1.37
C LEU A 55 -17.79 29.01 1.98
N GLU A 56 -17.10 30.12 1.74
CA GLU A 56 -15.79 30.40 2.34
C GLU A 56 -15.91 30.65 3.84
N GLY A 57 -15.03 30.01 4.62
CA GLY A 57 -14.84 30.26 6.05
C GLY A 57 -13.44 29.84 6.49
N ASP A 58 -13.10 30.10 7.75
CA ASP A 58 -11.83 29.67 8.35
C ASP A 58 -12.05 28.44 9.23
N LEU A 59 -11.11 27.50 9.21
CA LEU A 59 -11.12 26.33 10.09
C LEU A 59 -9.96 26.41 11.08
N THR A 60 -10.21 26.30 12.38
CA THR A 60 -9.16 26.16 13.40
C THR A 60 -9.18 24.77 14.02
N VAL A 61 -8.04 24.09 14.01
CA VAL A 61 -7.82 22.75 14.59
C VAL A 61 -6.50 22.76 15.36
N ASP A 62 -6.49 22.25 16.59
CA ASP A 62 -5.30 22.17 17.45
C ASP A 62 -4.55 23.50 17.64
N GLY A 63 -5.28 24.63 17.59
CA GLY A 63 -4.70 25.98 17.69
C GLY A 63 -4.12 26.53 16.40
N VAL A 64 -4.16 25.78 15.28
CA VAL A 64 -3.74 26.22 13.95
C VAL A 64 -4.97 26.64 13.15
N THR A 65 -4.93 27.84 12.57
CA THR A 65 -5.99 28.35 11.69
C THR A 65 -5.63 28.14 10.23
N TYR A 66 -6.54 27.51 9.51
CA TYR A 66 -6.54 27.27 8.08
C TYR A 66 -7.54 28.24 7.43
N PRO A 67 -7.07 29.33 6.82
CA PRO A 67 -7.95 30.32 6.24
C PRO A 67 -8.61 29.81 4.96
N SER A 68 -9.75 30.41 4.61
CA SER A 68 -10.40 30.26 3.30
C SER A 68 -10.64 28.79 2.88
N VAL A 69 -11.16 27.97 3.80
CA VAL A 69 -11.69 26.64 3.48
C VAL A 69 -13.07 26.76 2.84
N GLY A 70 -13.40 25.79 1.98
CA GLY A 70 -14.75 25.64 1.43
C GLY A 70 -15.62 24.81 2.34
N VAL A 71 -16.84 25.27 2.63
CA VAL A 71 -17.80 24.53 3.46
C VAL A 71 -19.15 24.43 2.76
N ARG A 72 -19.73 23.23 2.75
CA ARG A 72 -21.10 23.01 2.27
C ARG A 72 -21.84 21.97 3.10
N PHE A 73 -23.17 21.98 3.03
CA PHE A 73 -23.96 20.83 3.47
C PHE A 73 -23.87 19.69 2.45
N ARG A 74 -23.96 18.45 2.94
CA ARG A 74 -23.86 17.22 2.13
C ARG A 74 -24.96 16.21 2.49
N GLY A 75 -24.95 15.06 1.80
CA GLY A 75 -25.82 13.91 2.08
C GLY A 75 -27.30 14.13 1.72
N TYR A 76 -28.04 13.05 1.54
CA TYR A 76 -29.47 13.12 1.20
C TYR A 76 -30.38 12.88 2.42
N SER A 77 -30.38 11.65 2.95
CA SER A 77 -31.26 11.27 4.07
C SER A 77 -30.87 11.95 5.38
N SER A 78 -29.58 12.00 5.67
CA SER A 78 -29.02 12.68 6.85
C SER A 78 -29.18 14.20 6.80
N TYR A 79 -29.41 14.78 5.61
CA TYR A 79 -29.80 16.18 5.44
C TYR A 79 -31.31 16.37 5.57
N SER A 80 -32.11 15.53 4.93
CA SER A 80 -33.54 15.76 4.68
C SER A 80 -34.45 15.23 5.79
N PHE A 81 -34.07 14.15 6.47
CA PHE A 81 -34.95 13.42 7.41
C PHE A 81 -34.61 13.65 8.88
N ILE A 82 -34.02 14.80 9.23
CA ILE A 82 -33.67 15.16 10.62
C ILE A 82 -34.71 16.06 11.32
N GLY A 83 -35.92 16.17 10.75
CA GLY A 83 -36.98 17.03 11.28
C GLY A 83 -36.58 18.51 11.34
N SER A 84 -36.88 19.17 12.45
CA SER A 84 -36.52 20.58 12.69
C SER A 84 -35.10 20.78 13.22
N SER A 85 -34.30 19.71 13.37
CA SER A 85 -32.92 19.85 13.85
C SER A 85 -32.06 20.64 12.86
N GLN A 86 -31.15 21.44 13.41
CA GLN A 86 -30.16 22.18 12.64
C GLN A 86 -28.92 21.33 12.31
N LYS A 87 -28.75 20.14 12.92
CA LYS A 87 -27.54 19.30 12.84
C LYS A 87 -27.37 18.66 11.46
N LYS A 88 -27.09 19.46 10.43
CA LYS A 88 -26.79 18.99 9.08
C LYS A 88 -25.38 18.40 9.02
N PRO A 89 -25.13 17.43 8.13
CA PRO A 89 -23.77 16.97 7.84
C PRO A 89 -23.03 18.01 6.99
N PHE A 90 -21.71 18.10 7.15
CA PHE A 90 -20.85 19.06 6.46
C PHE A 90 -19.84 18.35 5.57
N ASN A 91 -19.48 18.97 4.45
CA ASN A 91 -18.26 18.70 3.72
C ASN A 91 -17.36 19.94 3.85
N ILE A 92 -16.09 19.73 4.15
CA ILE A 92 -15.08 20.80 4.26
C ILE A 92 -13.95 20.50 3.28
N SER A 93 -13.70 21.43 2.38
CA SER A 93 -12.63 21.39 1.39
C SER A 93 -11.51 22.34 1.82
N MET A 94 -10.36 21.78 2.19
CA MET A 94 -9.23 22.53 2.73
C MET A 94 -8.62 23.49 1.71
N ASN A 95 -8.70 23.14 0.42
CA ASN A 95 -8.02 23.83 -0.67
C ASN A 95 -8.99 24.44 -1.71
N ALA A 96 -10.24 24.69 -1.33
CA ALA A 96 -11.25 25.26 -2.24
C ALA A 96 -10.89 26.67 -2.73
N PHE A 97 -10.43 27.53 -1.81
CA PHE A 97 -10.07 28.92 -2.12
C PHE A 97 -8.57 29.21 -1.92
N LEU A 98 -7.84 28.32 -1.24
CA LEU A 98 -6.39 28.39 -1.06
C LEU A 98 -5.71 27.08 -1.55
N PRO A 99 -5.09 27.05 -2.74
CA PRO A 99 -4.45 25.86 -3.28
C PRO A 99 -3.38 25.26 -2.35
N GLY A 100 -3.26 23.93 -2.35
CA GLY A 100 -2.21 23.21 -1.59
C GLY A 100 -2.48 23.01 -0.09
N GLN A 101 -3.43 23.73 0.50
CA GLN A 101 -3.75 23.61 1.93
C GLN A 101 -4.29 22.20 2.29
N ARG A 102 -3.71 21.58 3.33
CA ARG A 102 -4.06 20.25 3.84
C ARG A 102 -4.13 20.26 5.37
N LEU A 103 -5.07 19.51 5.94
CA LEU A 103 -5.14 19.23 7.37
C LEU A 103 -4.61 17.82 7.63
N LEU A 104 -3.43 17.72 8.26
CA LEU A 104 -2.78 16.44 8.59
C LEU A 104 -2.71 15.47 7.39
N GLY A 105 -2.39 16.00 6.20
CA GLY A 105 -2.31 15.23 4.95
C GLY A 105 -3.61 15.21 4.12
N TYR A 106 -4.75 15.64 4.65
CA TYR A 106 -6.05 15.52 3.98
C TYR A 106 -6.56 16.83 3.37
N LYS A 107 -7.15 16.75 2.17
CA LYS A 107 -7.77 17.89 1.45
C LYS A 107 -9.26 18.08 1.72
N THR A 108 -9.95 17.04 2.18
CA THR A 108 -11.41 17.05 2.31
C THR A 108 -11.83 16.26 3.53
N LEU A 109 -12.84 16.75 4.25
CA LEU A 109 -13.43 16.10 5.42
C LEU A 109 -14.94 15.93 5.22
N ASN A 110 -15.48 14.78 5.61
CA ASN A 110 -16.92 14.55 5.66
C ASN A 110 -17.40 14.39 7.09
N LEU A 111 -18.13 15.37 7.58
CA LEU A 111 -18.69 15.36 8.93
C LEU A 111 -20.14 14.86 8.88
N ASN A 112 -20.34 13.59 9.19
CA ASN A 112 -21.65 12.95 9.33
C ASN A 112 -22.28 13.26 10.68
N ASN A 113 -23.58 13.57 10.69
CA ASN A 113 -24.30 14.07 11.86
C ASN A 113 -24.82 12.99 12.84
N GLY A 114 -24.51 11.71 12.59
CA GLY A 114 -24.98 10.57 13.37
C GLY A 114 -26.42 10.14 13.07
N PHE A 115 -26.97 10.48 11.90
CA PHE A 115 -28.32 10.07 11.50
C PHE A 115 -28.50 8.54 11.54
N LEU A 116 -29.54 8.08 12.25
CA LEU A 116 -29.84 6.67 12.57
C LEU A 116 -28.81 5.95 13.45
N ASP A 117 -27.90 6.69 14.07
CA ASP A 117 -26.93 6.13 15.01
C ASP A 117 -26.90 6.92 16.33
N PRO A 118 -27.80 6.64 17.29
CA PRO A 118 -27.79 7.31 18.57
C PRO A 118 -26.52 7.05 19.39
N THR A 119 -25.76 5.99 19.09
CA THR A 119 -24.52 5.67 19.81
C THR A 119 -23.30 6.37 19.22
N PHE A 120 -23.39 6.91 17.99
CA PHE A 120 -22.26 7.41 17.18
C PHE A 120 -21.18 6.36 16.89
N VAL A 121 -21.38 5.08 17.22
CA VAL A 121 -20.36 4.04 17.15
C VAL A 121 -20.42 3.22 15.86
N ARG A 122 -21.59 3.06 15.26
CA ARG A 122 -21.83 2.04 14.22
C ARG A 122 -20.97 2.27 12.98
N GLU A 123 -20.98 3.50 12.47
CA GLU A 123 -20.25 3.87 11.27
C GLU A 123 -18.74 3.69 11.45
N VAL A 124 -18.17 4.23 12.53
CA VAL A 124 -16.73 4.10 12.83
C VAL A 124 -16.34 2.65 13.07
N LEU A 125 -17.12 1.90 13.84
CA LEU A 125 -16.85 0.49 14.12
C LEU A 125 -16.88 -0.36 12.85
N CYS A 126 -17.85 -0.15 11.95
CA CYS A 126 -17.92 -0.90 10.70
C CYS A 126 -16.78 -0.56 9.76
N TYR A 127 -16.40 0.72 9.62
CA TYR A 127 -15.21 1.11 8.87
C TYR A 127 -13.94 0.48 9.45
N HIS A 128 -13.79 0.49 10.79
CA HIS A 128 -12.68 -0.16 11.49
C HIS A 128 -12.57 -1.66 11.18
N VAL A 129 -13.70 -2.37 11.15
CA VAL A 129 -13.71 -3.80 10.85
C VAL A 129 -13.44 -4.05 9.37
N PHE A 130 -14.19 -3.40 8.48
CA PHE A 130 -14.20 -3.74 7.04
C PHE A 130 -12.86 -3.47 6.37
N ARG A 131 -12.13 -2.45 6.80
CA ARG A 131 -10.80 -2.12 6.26
C ARG A 131 -9.74 -3.20 6.46
N ASN A 132 -9.99 -4.22 7.29
CA ASN A 132 -9.09 -5.38 7.41
C ASN A 132 -9.23 -6.35 6.23
N TYR A 133 -10.30 -6.25 5.45
CA TYR A 133 -10.69 -7.26 4.45
C TYR A 133 -10.87 -6.69 3.04
N LEU A 134 -11.20 -5.40 2.91
CA LEU A 134 -11.31 -4.71 1.62
C LEU A 134 -10.99 -3.21 1.74
N PRO A 135 -10.60 -2.54 0.63
CA PRO A 135 -10.39 -1.09 0.62
C PRO A 135 -11.63 -0.33 1.10
N CYS A 136 -11.46 0.51 2.11
CA CYS A 136 -12.56 1.13 2.82
C CYS A 136 -12.10 2.43 3.49
N ALA A 137 -12.98 3.42 3.60
CA ALA A 137 -12.67 4.72 4.19
C ALA A 137 -12.28 4.60 5.68
N LYS A 138 -11.36 5.45 6.14
CA LYS A 138 -11.15 5.69 7.57
C LYS A 138 -12.30 6.49 8.17
N ALA A 139 -12.53 6.34 9.48
CA ALA A 139 -13.50 7.17 10.20
C ALA A 139 -13.12 7.34 11.67
N ASN A 140 -13.45 8.50 12.25
CA ASN A 140 -13.35 8.78 13.69
C ASN A 140 -14.40 9.81 14.12
N TRP A 141 -14.18 10.47 15.27
CA TRP A 141 -15.05 11.52 15.77
C TRP A 141 -14.33 12.86 15.87
N VAL A 142 -15.08 13.92 15.64
CA VAL A 142 -14.65 15.29 15.90
C VAL A 142 -15.75 16.06 16.61
N VAL A 143 -15.37 17.09 17.34
CA VAL A 143 -16.29 18.09 17.87
C VAL A 143 -16.35 19.26 16.89
N LEU A 144 -17.53 19.56 16.37
CA LEU A 144 -17.72 20.73 15.53
C LEU A 144 -18.16 21.93 16.38
N ARG A 145 -17.51 23.06 16.17
CA ARG A 145 -17.97 24.37 16.62
C ARG A 145 -18.10 25.29 15.42
N VAL A 146 -19.12 26.16 15.44
CA VAL A 146 -19.32 27.14 14.37
C VAL A 146 -19.59 28.50 14.99
N ASN A 147 -18.76 29.50 14.67
CA ASN A 147 -18.80 30.84 15.25
C ASN A 147 -18.88 30.83 16.79
N GLY A 148 -18.07 29.99 17.43
CA GLY A 148 -18.00 29.81 18.88
C GLY A 148 -19.14 29.00 19.51
N VAL A 149 -20.12 28.54 18.73
CA VAL A 149 -21.24 27.73 19.21
C VAL A 149 -20.89 26.24 19.11
N ASN A 150 -21.20 25.44 20.14
CA ASN A 150 -21.00 23.99 20.11
C ASN A 150 -22.09 23.27 19.28
N TRP A 151 -21.69 22.64 18.18
CA TRP A 151 -22.54 21.80 17.31
C TRP A 151 -22.46 20.31 17.65
N GLY A 152 -21.59 19.95 18.59
CA GLY A 152 -21.43 18.63 19.15
C GLY A 152 -20.59 17.70 18.30
N VAL A 153 -20.74 16.41 18.56
CA VAL A 153 -19.96 15.35 17.94
C VAL A 153 -20.47 15.04 16.53
N TYR A 154 -19.54 14.90 15.60
CA TYR A 154 -19.75 14.42 14.24
C TYR A 154 -18.85 13.20 14.00
N VAL A 155 -19.34 12.25 13.20
CA VAL A 155 -18.49 11.19 12.66
C VAL A 155 -17.75 11.78 11.47
N ASN A 156 -16.42 11.84 11.53
CA ASN A 156 -15.57 12.29 10.45
C ASN A 156 -15.17 11.08 9.60
N VAL A 157 -15.58 11.06 8.34
CA VAL A 157 -15.31 9.96 7.39
C VAL A 157 -14.37 10.46 6.29
N GLU A 158 -13.37 9.65 5.96
CA GLU A 158 -12.45 9.90 4.86
C GLU A 158 -13.19 10.00 3.53
N GLN A 159 -12.84 11.00 2.74
CA GLN A 159 -13.38 11.15 1.41
C GLN A 159 -12.76 10.10 0.49
N ILE A 160 -13.61 9.38 -0.26
CA ILE A 160 -13.15 8.52 -1.35
C ILE A 160 -12.66 9.44 -2.49
N ASN A 161 -11.34 9.62 -2.56
CA ASN A 161 -10.63 10.47 -3.52
C ASN A 161 -9.24 9.88 -3.81
N LYS A 162 -8.39 10.62 -4.54
CA LYS A 162 -7.01 10.18 -4.87
C LYS A 162 -6.16 9.87 -3.62
N ASP A 163 -6.30 10.63 -2.53
CA ASP A 163 -5.52 10.38 -1.32
C ASP A 163 -5.87 9.01 -0.72
N MET A 164 -7.15 8.61 -0.73
CA MET A 164 -7.56 7.26 -0.33
C MET A 164 -7.10 6.20 -1.35
N MET A 165 -7.18 6.47 -2.66
CA MET A 165 -6.75 5.46 -3.65
C MET A 165 -5.27 5.11 -3.48
N ARG A 166 -4.41 6.12 -3.24
CA ARG A 166 -2.98 5.93 -2.94
C ARG A 166 -2.71 5.03 -1.72
N GLU A 167 -3.63 4.98 -0.76
CA GLU A 167 -3.47 4.11 0.42
C GLU A 167 -3.71 2.63 0.08
N TRP A 168 -4.59 2.36 -0.88
CA TRP A 168 -5.13 1.02 -1.12
C TRP A 168 -4.68 0.37 -2.42
N PHE A 169 -4.23 1.16 -3.39
CA PHE A 169 -3.95 0.72 -4.75
C PHE A 169 -2.56 1.15 -5.20
N VAL A 170 -1.99 0.40 -6.15
CA VAL A 170 -0.70 0.76 -6.78
C VAL A 170 -0.83 2.05 -7.58
N ASP A 171 -2.00 2.30 -8.15
CA ASP A 171 -2.35 3.49 -8.94
C ASP A 171 -3.57 4.21 -8.34
N GLU A 172 -3.64 5.54 -8.50
CA GLU A 172 -4.72 6.40 -7.97
C GLU A 172 -5.59 7.10 -9.04
N ASP A 173 -5.32 6.80 -10.31
CA ASP A 173 -5.84 7.49 -11.48
C ASP A 173 -7.00 6.77 -12.16
N GLY A 174 -7.30 5.55 -11.72
CA GLY A 174 -8.48 4.80 -12.15
C GLY A 174 -9.81 5.54 -12.01
N ALA A 175 -10.79 5.16 -12.84
CA ALA A 175 -12.14 5.72 -12.78
C ALA A 175 -12.80 5.44 -11.42
N ARG A 176 -13.40 6.46 -10.81
CA ARG A 176 -14.16 6.36 -9.56
C ARG A 176 -15.63 6.65 -9.81
N TYR A 177 -16.49 5.69 -9.50
CA TYR A 177 -17.93 5.81 -9.68
C TYR A 177 -18.62 5.74 -8.33
N GLU A 178 -19.46 6.71 -8.02
CA GLU A 178 -20.42 6.60 -6.93
C GLU A 178 -21.71 5.98 -7.47
N ALA A 179 -22.17 4.88 -6.86
CA ALA A 179 -23.46 4.29 -7.20
C ALA A 179 -24.57 5.12 -6.55
N ASP A 180 -25.31 5.88 -7.36
CA ASP A 180 -26.30 6.84 -6.87
C ASP A 180 -27.65 6.68 -7.57
N ALA A 181 -28.56 5.99 -6.88
CA ALA A 181 -29.95 5.81 -7.31
C ALA A 181 -30.81 7.08 -7.15
N THR A 182 -30.25 8.20 -6.69
CA THR A 182 -30.94 9.49 -6.52
C THR A 182 -30.70 10.48 -7.66
N LEU A 183 -29.86 10.13 -8.64
CA LEU A 183 -29.64 10.95 -9.83
C LEU A 183 -30.96 11.16 -10.60
N PRO A 184 -31.15 12.31 -11.29
CA PRO A 184 -32.43 12.68 -11.89
C PRO A 184 -33.04 11.65 -12.86
N ASN A 185 -32.18 10.86 -13.52
CA ASN A 185 -32.56 9.85 -14.50
C ASN A 185 -32.25 8.42 -14.04
N ALA A 186 -31.89 8.23 -12.77
CA ALA A 186 -31.59 6.92 -12.22
C ALA A 186 -32.82 6.01 -12.28
N THR A 187 -32.58 4.73 -12.50
CA THR A 187 -33.61 3.69 -12.41
C THR A 187 -33.39 2.91 -11.12
N GLN A 188 -34.47 2.30 -10.59
CA GLN A 188 -34.48 1.67 -9.27
C GLN A 188 -33.35 0.66 -9.03
N ASP A 189 -32.86 0.00 -10.08
CA ASP A 189 -31.82 -1.03 -10.01
C ASP A 189 -30.64 -0.76 -10.98
N GLY A 190 -30.58 0.43 -11.58
CA GLY A 190 -29.59 0.72 -12.62
C GLY A 190 -28.16 0.80 -12.08
N SER A 191 -28.01 1.17 -10.81
CA SER A 191 -26.72 1.22 -10.12
C SER A 191 -26.36 -0.10 -9.40
N ALA A 192 -27.12 -1.18 -9.61
CA ALA A 192 -26.89 -2.48 -8.98
C ALA A 192 -25.92 -3.40 -9.77
N LEU A 193 -24.98 -2.84 -10.53
CA LEU A 193 -24.15 -3.55 -11.52
C LEU A 193 -25.00 -4.26 -12.60
N THR A 194 -26.17 -3.70 -12.90
CA THR A 194 -27.09 -4.20 -13.92
C THR A 194 -26.52 -3.92 -15.32
N TRP A 195 -26.67 -4.86 -16.25
CA TRP A 195 -26.35 -4.60 -17.65
C TRP A 195 -27.39 -3.68 -18.29
N LEU A 196 -26.97 -2.47 -18.67
CA LEU A 196 -27.85 -1.44 -19.25
C LEU A 196 -27.70 -1.29 -20.77
N GLY A 197 -26.94 -2.19 -21.40
CA GLY A 197 -26.57 -2.13 -22.81
C GLY A 197 -25.19 -1.52 -23.02
N THR A 198 -24.73 -1.45 -24.27
CA THR A 198 -23.38 -0.98 -24.62
C THR A 198 -23.23 0.54 -24.64
N ALA A 199 -24.33 1.28 -24.45
CA ALA A 199 -24.32 2.73 -24.52
C ALA A 199 -23.95 3.33 -23.16
N THR A 200 -23.15 4.40 -23.18
CA THR A 200 -22.73 5.15 -21.99
C THR A 200 -23.86 5.86 -21.22
N PRO A 201 -24.83 6.56 -21.86
CA PRO A 201 -25.79 7.40 -21.12
C PRO A 201 -26.62 6.69 -20.03
N PRO A 202 -27.07 5.42 -20.22
CA PRO A 202 -27.66 4.66 -19.13
C PRO A 202 -26.78 4.53 -17.89
N TYR A 203 -25.45 4.41 -18.02
CA TYR A 203 -24.53 4.34 -16.89
C TYR A 203 -24.36 5.70 -16.23
N GLU A 204 -24.20 6.77 -17.01
CA GLU A 204 -24.16 8.15 -16.51
C GLU A 204 -25.42 8.54 -15.71
N ASN A 205 -26.56 7.95 -16.04
CA ASN A 205 -27.81 8.17 -15.33
C ASN A 205 -27.87 7.50 -13.94
N ASN A 206 -27.02 6.50 -13.68
CA ASN A 206 -27.09 5.67 -12.47
C ASN A 206 -25.79 5.70 -11.63
N TYR A 207 -24.71 6.19 -12.22
CA TYR A 207 -23.40 6.31 -11.58
C TYR A 207 -22.88 7.73 -11.77
N GLU A 208 -22.38 8.34 -10.70
CA GLU A 208 -21.69 9.61 -10.79
C GLU A 208 -20.18 9.38 -10.91
N LEU A 209 -19.58 9.84 -12.01
CA LEU A 209 -18.13 9.78 -12.20
C LEU A 209 -17.45 10.90 -11.40
N LYS A 210 -16.46 10.54 -10.57
CA LYS A 210 -15.85 11.44 -9.57
C LYS A 210 -14.45 11.92 -9.94
N ASN A 211 -14.00 11.62 -11.16
CA ASN A 211 -12.75 12.10 -11.75
C ASN A 211 -12.79 12.11 -13.27
N THR A 212 -11.87 12.85 -13.88
CA THR A 212 -11.65 12.83 -15.33
C THR A 212 -10.61 11.78 -15.66
N VAL A 213 -10.97 10.83 -16.51
CA VAL A 213 -10.08 9.77 -17.03
C VAL A 213 -10.44 9.50 -18.49
N ASN A 214 -9.53 8.83 -19.21
CA ASN A 214 -9.80 8.36 -20.57
C ASN A 214 -10.68 7.10 -20.51
N ASP A 215 -11.68 7.03 -21.39
CA ASP A 215 -12.66 5.93 -21.48
C ASP A 215 -13.19 5.43 -20.13
N PRO A 216 -13.84 6.30 -19.32
CA PRO A 216 -14.30 5.94 -17.99
C PRO A 216 -15.40 4.89 -18.00
N TRP A 217 -16.07 4.56 -19.10
CA TRP A 217 -17.30 3.78 -19.02
C TRP A 217 -17.16 2.35 -19.51
N SER A 218 -16.28 2.07 -20.48
CA SER A 218 -16.10 0.72 -21.03
C SER A 218 -15.77 -0.34 -19.97
N PRO A 219 -14.86 -0.10 -18.99
CA PRO A 219 -14.58 -1.11 -17.96
C PRO A 219 -15.81 -1.51 -17.12
N LEU A 220 -16.64 -0.52 -16.75
CA LEU A 220 -17.87 -0.75 -15.99
C LEU A 220 -18.93 -1.47 -16.83
N ILE A 221 -19.11 -1.02 -18.09
CA ILE A 221 -20.00 -1.64 -19.08
C ILE A 221 -19.63 -3.12 -19.26
N ASP A 222 -18.37 -3.41 -19.59
CA ASP A 222 -17.86 -4.78 -19.77
C ASP A 222 -18.10 -5.65 -18.53
N THR A 223 -17.84 -5.10 -17.34
CA THR A 223 -18.06 -5.80 -16.07
C THR A 223 -19.52 -6.19 -15.89
N CYS A 224 -20.43 -5.24 -16.17
CA CYS A 224 -21.86 -5.48 -16.11
C CYS A 224 -22.31 -6.50 -17.17
N ASP A 225 -21.81 -6.43 -18.41
CA ASP A 225 -22.15 -7.39 -19.47
C ASP A 225 -21.76 -8.81 -19.05
N VAL A 226 -20.49 -8.99 -18.69
CA VAL A 226 -19.94 -10.29 -18.31
C VAL A 226 -20.67 -10.87 -17.10
N LEU A 227 -20.88 -10.07 -16.04
CA LEU A 227 -21.58 -10.51 -14.84
C LEU A 227 -23.02 -10.96 -15.14
N ASN A 228 -23.76 -10.22 -15.97
CA ASN A 228 -25.18 -10.47 -16.20
C ASN A 228 -25.43 -11.56 -17.26
N ASN A 229 -24.69 -11.50 -18.37
CA ASN A 229 -25.00 -12.26 -19.58
C ASN A 229 -24.15 -13.53 -19.76
N THR A 230 -23.07 -13.72 -18.99
CA THR A 230 -22.30 -14.96 -19.09
C THR A 230 -23.11 -16.16 -18.56
N PRO A 231 -23.16 -17.30 -19.29
CA PRO A 231 -23.75 -18.53 -18.79
C PRO A 231 -23.07 -18.99 -17.50
N LEU A 232 -23.85 -19.52 -16.54
CA LEU A 232 -23.37 -19.85 -15.19
C LEU A 232 -22.11 -20.73 -15.18
N ALA A 233 -22.04 -21.71 -16.08
CA ALA A 233 -20.90 -22.64 -16.18
C ALA A 233 -19.56 -21.98 -16.56
N ASN A 234 -19.61 -20.78 -17.16
CA ASN A 234 -18.42 -20.02 -17.58
C ASN A 234 -18.24 -18.72 -16.78
N LEU A 235 -19.17 -18.42 -15.86
CA LEU A 235 -19.28 -17.11 -15.23
C LEU A 235 -18.01 -16.76 -14.45
N GLU A 236 -17.51 -17.65 -13.60
CA GLU A 236 -16.34 -17.39 -12.77
C GLU A 236 -15.12 -17.03 -13.63
N ALA A 237 -14.81 -17.87 -14.63
CA ALA A 237 -13.68 -17.64 -15.52
C ALA A 237 -13.80 -16.33 -16.33
N ALA A 238 -15.02 -15.94 -16.71
CA ALA A 238 -15.26 -14.72 -17.47
C ALA A 238 -15.23 -13.46 -16.62
N VAL A 239 -15.74 -13.51 -15.38
CA VAL A 239 -15.91 -12.33 -14.51
C VAL A 239 -14.65 -11.98 -13.73
N GLN A 240 -13.83 -12.97 -13.35
CA GLN A 240 -12.59 -12.75 -12.59
C GLN A 240 -11.62 -11.74 -13.24
N PRO A 241 -11.43 -11.70 -14.58
CA PRO A 241 -10.60 -10.69 -15.23
C PRO A 241 -11.19 -9.28 -15.27
N LYS A 242 -12.47 -9.08 -14.94
CA LYS A 242 -13.16 -7.78 -15.04
C LYS A 242 -13.56 -7.20 -13.68
N LEU A 243 -13.83 -8.07 -12.71
CA LEU A 243 -14.23 -7.73 -11.35
C LEU A 243 -13.29 -8.41 -10.35
N ALA A 244 -12.85 -7.70 -9.33
CA ALA A 244 -12.22 -8.31 -8.16
C ALA A 244 -13.27 -9.10 -7.35
N VAL A 245 -13.53 -10.35 -7.75
CA VAL A 245 -14.64 -11.17 -7.22
C VAL A 245 -14.51 -11.40 -5.72
N ASP A 246 -13.31 -11.70 -5.23
CA ASP A 246 -13.06 -11.90 -3.78
C ASP A 246 -13.40 -10.65 -2.98
N ALA A 247 -12.96 -9.46 -3.43
CA ALA A 247 -13.32 -8.19 -2.80
C ALA A 247 -14.83 -7.92 -2.86
N ALA A 248 -15.51 -8.29 -3.96
CA ALA A 248 -16.96 -8.15 -4.08
C ALA A 248 -17.71 -9.08 -3.11
N LEU A 249 -17.24 -10.31 -2.92
CA LEU A 249 -17.80 -11.24 -1.93
C LEU A 249 -17.52 -10.78 -0.49
N TRP A 250 -16.34 -10.21 -0.22
CA TRP A 250 -16.04 -9.55 1.04
C TRP A 250 -16.96 -8.37 1.32
N MET A 251 -17.25 -7.54 0.32
CA MET A 251 -18.22 -6.44 0.43
C MET A 251 -19.60 -6.99 0.81
N LEU A 252 -20.09 -8.03 0.12
CA LEU A 252 -21.37 -8.68 0.47
C LEU A 252 -21.36 -9.27 1.88
N ALA A 253 -20.29 -9.98 2.26
CA ALA A 253 -20.17 -10.60 3.59
C ALA A 253 -20.18 -9.55 4.69
N CYS A 254 -19.41 -8.47 4.53
CA CYS A 254 -19.39 -7.34 5.46
C CYS A 254 -20.79 -6.74 5.62
N GLN A 255 -21.48 -6.41 4.51
CA GLN A 255 -22.81 -5.79 4.57
C GLN A 255 -23.88 -6.74 5.14
N ILE A 256 -23.85 -8.04 4.82
CA ILE A 256 -24.86 -9.00 5.30
C ILE A 256 -24.62 -9.38 6.76
N VAL A 257 -23.39 -9.76 7.12
CA VAL A 257 -23.07 -10.18 8.49
C VAL A 257 -23.32 -9.03 9.46
N PHE A 258 -22.94 -7.80 9.11
CA PHE A 258 -23.19 -6.58 9.90
C PHE A 258 -24.56 -5.95 9.69
N VAL A 259 -25.48 -6.61 8.96
CA VAL A 259 -26.88 -6.18 8.81
C VAL A 259 -26.99 -4.73 8.33
N ASN A 260 -26.43 -4.45 7.15
CA ASN A 260 -26.52 -3.18 6.45
C ASN A 260 -27.31 -3.31 5.13
N PRO A 261 -28.66 -3.33 5.21
CA PRO A 261 -29.49 -3.40 4.01
C PRO A 261 -29.46 -2.11 3.17
N ASP A 262 -29.08 -0.96 3.75
CA ASP A 262 -28.96 0.33 3.05
C ASP A 262 -27.64 0.41 2.28
N SER A 263 -27.45 -0.55 1.38
CA SER A 263 -26.24 -0.78 0.61
C SER A 263 -26.58 -1.38 -0.75
N TYR A 264 -25.60 -1.99 -1.41
CA TYR A 264 -25.83 -2.81 -2.60
C TYR A 264 -27.01 -3.78 -2.41
N LEU A 265 -27.17 -4.34 -1.21
CA LEU A 265 -28.14 -5.41 -0.92
C LEU A 265 -29.59 -5.04 -1.29
N TYR A 266 -30.13 -3.94 -0.76
CA TYR A 266 -31.55 -3.60 -0.95
C TYR A 266 -31.79 -2.64 -2.10
N PHE A 267 -30.94 -1.63 -2.27
CA PHE A 267 -31.20 -0.50 -3.19
C PHE A 267 -30.16 -0.40 -4.32
N GLY A 268 -29.06 -1.16 -4.27
CA GLY A 268 -28.01 -1.05 -5.29
C GLY A 268 -27.25 0.28 -5.22
N HIS A 269 -27.07 0.87 -4.05
CA HIS A 269 -26.37 2.15 -3.83
C HIS A 269 -25.53 2.11 -2.53
N ASN A 270 -24.99 3.24 -2.06
CA ASN A 270 -24.10 3.33 -0.90
C ASN A 270 -22.87 2.42 -1.04
N TYR A 271 -22.32 2.39 -2.24
CA TYR A 271 -21.01 1.85 -2.53
C TYR A 271 -20.43 2.61 -3.69
N TRP A 272 -19.11 2.56 -3.80
CA TRP A 272 -18.36 3.11 -4.90
C TRP A 272 -17.71 1.97 -5.67
N LEU A 273 -17.33 2.26 -6.90
CA LEU A 273 -16.53 1.39 -7.74
C LEU A 273 -15.24 2.13 -8.09
N TYR A 274 -14.14 1.41 -8.10
CA TYR A 274 -12.86 1.88 -8.60
C TYR A 274 -12.38 0.94 -9.70
N HIS A 275 -11.93 1.49 -10.84
CA HIS A 275 -11.18 0.73 -11.83
C HIS A 275 -9.72 0.73 -11.43
N ASP A 276 -9.27 -0.36 -10.84
CA ASP A 276 -7.86 -0.57 -10.55
C ASP A 276 -7.11 -0.83 -11.86
N LEU A 277 -6.34 0.15 -12.31
CA LEU A 277 -5.57 0.08 -13.56
C LEU A 277 -4.43 -0.93 -13.50
N TYR A 278 -3.89 -1.20 -12.30
CA TYR A 278 -2.78 -2.16 -12.14
C TYR A 278 -3.23 -3.60 -12.39
N HIS A 279 -4.44 -3.94 -11.91
CA HIS A 279 -5.04 -5.24 -12.16
C HIS A 279 -6.06 -5.25 -13.31
N ASP A 280 -6.33 -4.11 -13.93
CA ASP A 280 -7.38 -3.89 -14.94
C ASP A 280 -8.76 -4.46 -14.53
N ARG A 281 -9.16 -4.20 -13.28
CA ARG A 281 -10.42 -4.75 -12.72
C ARG A 281 -11.22 -3.70 -11.96
N ILE A 282 -12.54 -3.80 -12.03
CA ILE A 282 -13.44 -3.06 -11.16
C ILE A 282 -13.39 -3.67 -9.75
N GLN A 283 -13.32 -2.80 -8.73
CA GLN A 283 -13.39 -3.19 -7.32
C GLN A 283 -14.45 -2.36 -6.59
N GLY A 284 -15.23 -3.03 -5.74
CA GLY A 284 -16.25 -2.40 -4.90
C GLY A 284 -15.66 -1.83 -3.61
N LEU A 285 -16.07 -0.61 -3.28
CA LEU A 285 -15.70 0.13 -2.08
C LEU A 285 -16.97 0.44 -1.30
N PRO A 286 -17.18 -0.10 -0.09
CA PRO A 286 -18.45 0.08 0.58
C PRO A 286 -18.53 1.48 1.22
N HIS A 287 -19.74 2.07 1.22
CA HIS A 287 -19.99 3.43 1.70
C HIS A 287 -21.25 3.48 2.57
N GLY A 288 -21.49 4.61 3.26
CA GLY A 288 -22.75 4.86 3.96
C GLY A 288 -23.03 3.90 5.12
N MET A 289 -22.13 3.85 6.12
CA MET A 289 -22.16 2.83 7.17
C MET A 289 -23.03 3.19 8.39
N ASN A 290 -23.71 4.33 8.37
CA ASN A 290 -24.53 4.77 9.51
C ASN A 290 -25.75 3.86 9.77
N MET A 291 -26.21 3.09 8.77
CA MET A 291 -27.36 2.17 8.89
C MET A 291 -26.99 0.69 9.12
N THR A 292 -25.70 0.42 9.36
CA THR A 292 -25.17 -0.88 9.78
C THR A 292 -25.67 -1.30 11.16
N LEU A 293 -25.37 -2.54 11.55
CA LEU A 293 -25.66 -3.11 12.87
C LEU A 293 -27.14 -2.98 13.25
N ALA A 294 -28.01 -3.30 12.29
CA ALA A 294 -29.46 -3.32 12.45
C ALA A 294 -30.04 -1.97 12.94
N ALA A 295 -29.47 -0.86 12.48
CA ALA A 295 -29.94 0.49 12.77
C ALA A 295 -31.22 0.88 12.00
N THR A 296 -31.67 0.04 11.07
CA THR A 296 -32.83 0.30 10.23
C THR A 296 -33.79 -0.88 10.19
N SER A 297 -35.09 -0.59 10.02
CA SER A 297 -36.15 -1.57 9.80
C SER A 297 -36.15 -2.19 8.39
N LEU A 298 -35.27 -1.75 7.49
CA LEU A 298 -35.12 -2.32 6.14
C LEU A 298 -34.72 -3.81 6.19
N ALA A 299 -33.98 -4.23 7.22
CA ALA A 299 -33.65 -5.63 7.48
C ALA A 299 -34.78 -6.39 8.20
N GLY A 300 -35.96 -5.79 8.33
CA GLY A 300 -37.13 -6.35 9.00
C GLY A 300 -37.67 -5.44 10.12
N SER A 301 -39.00 -5.43 10.26
CA SER A 301 -39.70 -4.57 11.22
C SER A 301 -39.49 -5.01 12.68
N SER A 302 -39.32 -6.31 12.95
CA SER A 302 -39.05 -6.85 14.28
C SER A 302 -37.55 -6.97 14.56
N THR A 303 -37.17 -6.90 15.84
CA THR A 303 -35.77 -7.15 16.28
C THR A 303 -35.28 -8.52 15.82
N SER A 304 -36.14 -9.54 15.94
CA SER A 304 -35.82 -10.90 15.51
C SER A 304 -35.58 -10.99 14.00
N ALA A 305 -36.35 -10.27 13.17
CA ALA A 305 -36.11 -10.27 11.73
C ALA A 305 -34.74 -9.68 11.37
N ARG A 306 -34.31 -8.61 12.05
CA ARG A 306 -32.99 -8.00 11.85
C ARG A 306 -31.84 -8.89 12.35
N ILE A 307 -32.04 -9.58 13.48
CA ILE A 307 -31.10 -10.59 13.97
C ILE A 307 -30.98 -11.74 12.96
N ASN A 308 -32.10 -12.16 12.38
CA ASN A 308 -32.21 -13.27 11.45
C ASN A 308 -32.05 -12.84 9.98
N PHE A 309 -31.33 -11.75 9.70
CA PHE A 309 -31.10 -11.28 8.33
C PHE A 309 -30.27 -12.31 7.55
N ASP A 310 -30.87 -13.03 6.61
CA ASP A 310 -30.30 -14.27 6.06
C ASP A 310 -28.96 -14.07 5.33
N LEU A 311 -28.06 -15.08 5.38
CA LEU A 311 -26.74 -15.03 4.71
C LEU A 311 -26.85 -14.90 3.20
N PHE A 312 -27.93 -15.40 2.62
CA PHE A 312 -28.18 -15.37 1.18
C PHE A 312 -29.34 -14.45 0.84
N TYR A 313 -29.50 -13.38 1.63
CA TYR A 313 -30.49 -12.35 1.36
C TYR A 313 -30.40 -11.87 -0.10
N GLY A 314 -31.51 -12.02 -0.84
CA GLY A 314 -31.60 -11.56 -2.22
C GLY A 314 -30.90 -12.46 -3.26
N GLU A 315 -30.47 -13.69 -2.93
CA GLU A 315 -29.80 -14.60 -3.89
C GLU A 315 -30.68 -14.96 -5.11
N SER A 316 -32.00 -14.94 -4.98
CA SER A 316 -32.93 -15.20 -6.09
C SER A 316 -33.37 -13.93 -6.82
N ASN A 317 -32.90 -12.75 -6.40
CA ASN A 317 -33.29 -11.48 -6.99
C ASN A 317 -32.42 -11.17 -8.21
N THR A 318 -32.99 -11.33 -9.41
CA THR A 318 -32.30 -11.04 -10.69
C THR A 318 -31.89 -9.58 -10.86
N ASN A 319 -32.51 -8.65 -10.12
CA ASN A 319 -32.12 -7.24 -10.13
C ASN A 319 -30.88 -6.97 -9.25
N ARG A 320 -30.34 -8.00 -8.59
CA ARG A 320 -29.10 -7.95 -7.80
C ARG A 320 -28.09 -8.92 -8.40
N PRO A 321 -27.57 -8.65 -9.61
CA PRO A 321 -26.75 -9.60 -10.35
C PRO A 321 -25.53 -10.11 -9.57
N LEU A 322 -24.87 -9.28 -8.76
CA LEU A 322 -23.74 -9.73 -7.93
C LEU A 322 -24.13 -10.86 -6.97
N MET A 323 -25.25 -10.74 -6.26
CA MET A 323 -25.73 -11.79 -5.35
C MET A 323 -26.31 -12.96 -6.15
N ASN A 324 -27.15 -12.68 -7.14
CA ASN A 324 -27.86 -13.71 -7.89
C ASN A 324 -26.95 -14.61 -8.72
N LYS A 325 -25.91 -14.04 -9.33
CA LYS A 325 -25.04 -14.76 -10.25
C LYS A 325 -23.87 -15.39 -9.51
N LEU A 326 -23.23 -14.67 -8.58
CA LEU A 326 -22.07 -15.22 -7.86
C LEU A 326 -22.48 -16.32 -6.87
N PHE A 327 -23.57 -16.17 -6.13
CA PHE A 327 -24.02 -17.23 -5.19
C PHE A 327 -24.56 -18.48 -5.88
N ALA A 328 -24.85 -18.40 -7.18
CA ALA A 328 -25.24 -19.56 -7.98
C ALA A 328 -24.04 -20.40 -8.44
N VAL A 329 -22.81 -19.87 -8.35
CA VAL A 329 -21.58 -20.64 -8.59
C VAL A 329 -21.17 -21.30 -7.27
N PRO A 330 -21.16 -22.64 -7.17
CA PRO A 330 -20.88 -23.34 -5.91
C PRO A 330 -19.57 -22.92 -5.24
N GLU A 331 -18.51 -22.75 -6.02
CA GLU A 331 -17.18 -22.38 -5.56
C GLU A 331 -17.17 -20.96 -4.96
N LEU A 332 -17.80 -19.99 -5.62
CA LEU A 332 -17.91 -18.61 -5.13
C LEU A 332 -18.83 -18.50 -3.92
N ARG A 333 -19.88 -19.32 -3.84
CA ARG A 333 -20.75 -19.43 -2.65
C ARG A 333 -19.96 -19.92 -1.44
N GLN A 334 -19.10 -20.92 -1.62
CA GLN A 334 -18.24 -21.44 -0.55
C GLN A 334 -17.16 -20.43 -0.13
N ARG A 335 -16.61 -19.66 -1.08
CA ARG A 335 -15.70 -18.54 -0.79
C ARG A 335 -16.38 -17.47 0.07
N TYR A 336 -17.59 -17.06 -0.29
CA TYR A 336 -18.41 -16.15 0.52
C TYR A 336 -18.64 -16.65 1.94
N LEU A 337 -18.99 -17.94 2.11
CA LEU A 337 -19.19 -18.55 3.42
C LEU A 337 -17.90 -18.57 4.26
N ALA A 338 -16.72 -18.71 3.64
CA ALA A 338 -15.44 -18.61 4.34
C ALA A 338 -15.17 -17.18 4.85
N HIS A 339 -15.52 -16.15 4.09
CA HIS A 339 -15.46 -14.76 4.56
C HIS A 339 -16.41 -14.53 5.72
N ALA A 340 -17.65 -15.03 5.63
CA ALA A 340 -18.63 -14.92 6.72
C ALA A 340 -18.16 -15.61 8.00
N ARG A 341 -17.56 -16.82 7.92
CA ARG A 341 -16.92 -17.49 9.07
C ARG A 341 -15.81 -16.63 9.68
N THR A 342 -14.92 -16.09 8.84
CA THR A 342 -13.83 -15.22 9.29
C THR A 342 -14.36 -14.00 10.08
N LEU A 343 -15.43 -13.34 9.61
CA LEU A 343 -16.04 -12.23 10.33
C LEU A 343 -16.60 -12.66 11.69
N LEU A 344 -17.28 -13.80 11.74
CA LEU A 344 -17.89 -14.31 12.98
C LEU A 344 -16.85 -14.71 14.03
N ASP A 345 -15.79 -15.37 13.59
CA ASP A 345 -14.73 -15.88 14.45
C ASP A 345 -13.89 -14.75 15.04
N VAL A 346 -13.61 -13.71 14.24
CA VAL A 346 -12.75 -12.60 14.64
C VAL A 346 -13.52 -11.49 15.37
N TRP A 347 -14.75 -11.16 14.96
CA TRP A 347 -15.42 -9.94 15.41
C TRP A 347 -16.70 -10.16 16.21
N TRP A 348 -17.46 -11.24 16.00
CA TRP A 348 -18.79 -11.39 16.61
C TRP A 348 -18.79 -11.95 18.04
N ASP A 349 -17.83 -11.52 18.86
CA ASP A 349 -17.80 -11.80 20.29
C ASP A 349 -17.96 -10.49 21.08
N TRP A 350 -18.86 -10.48 22.06
CA TRP A 350 -19.06 -9.29 22.90
C TRP A 350 -17.82 -8.94 23.74
N SER A 351 -16.97 -9.91 24.08
CA SER A 351 -15.69 -9.66 24.73
C SER A 351 -14.70 -8.90 23.85
N ILE A 352 -14.91 -8.90 22.52
CA ILE A 352 -14.11 -8.17 21.53
C ILE A 352 -14.75 -6.80 21.24
N LEU A 353 -16.05 -6.79 20.87
CA LEU A 353 -16.74 -5.56 20.48
C LEU A 353 -17.08 -4.66 21.68
N GLY A 354 -17.50 -5.23 22.80
CA GLY A 354 -17.97 -4.50 23.98
C GLY A 354 -16.93 -3.52 24.54
N PRO A 355 -15.68 -3.95 24.82
CA PRO A 355 -14.63 -3.04 25.29
C PRO A 355 -14.32 -1.91 24.30
N ARG A 356 -14.29 -2.19 23.01
CA ARG A 356 -14.06 -1.17 21.96
C ARG A 356 -15.18 -0.14 21.93
N ILE A 357 -16.44 -0.60 21.93
CA ILE A 357 -17.62 0.27 22.01
C ILE A 357 -17.54 1.16 23.27
N ALA A 358 -17.17 0.60 24.42
CA ALA A 358 -17.03 1.35 25.66
C ALA A 358 -15.94 2.42 25.58
N THR A 359 -14.78 2.10 24.98
CA THR A 359 -13.70 3.08 24.73
C THR A 359 -14.18 4.23 23.85
N TYR A 360 -14.86 3.94 22.74
CA TYR A 360 -15.43 4.97 21.87
C TYR A 360 -16.45 5.84 22.60
N GLN A 361 -17.35 5.22 23.39
CA GLN A 361 -18.32 5.99 24.17
C GLN A 361 -17.65 6.89 25.19
N ALA A 362 -16.64 6.39 25.89
CA ALA A 362 -15.90 7.17 26.89
C ALA A 362 -15.21 8.38 26.27
N LEU A 363 -14.64 8.24 25.07
CA LEU A 363 -13.96 9.31 24.35
C LEU A 363 -14.89 10.50 24.07
N ILE A 364 -16.15 10.24 23.67
CA ILE A 364 -17.06 11.28 23.16
C ILE A 364 -18.20 11.66 24.11
N ALA A 365 -18.35 10.99 25.26
CA ALA A 365 -19.51 11.12 26.14
C ALA A 365 -19.79 12.56 26.61
N SER A 366 -18.75 13.30 27.02
CA SER A 366 -18.90 14.69 27.50
C SER A 366 -19.43 15.60 26.40
N GLU A 367 -18.95 15.41 25.17
CA GLU A 367 -19.31 16.25 24.03
C GLU A 367 -20.69 15.89 23.48
N VAL A 368 -21.10 14.62 23.51
CA VAL A 368 -22.50 14.22 23.24
C VAL A 368 -23.47 14.82 24.27
N ALA A 369 -23.08 14.87 25.54
CA ALA A 369 -23.88 15.51 26.58
C ALA A 369 -23.99 17.03 26.36
N ALA A 370 -22.90 17.69 25.95
CA ALA A 370 -22.84 19.13 25.69
C ALA A 370 -23.45 19.56 24.33
N ASP A 371 -23.66 18.62 23.41
CA ASP A 371 -24.20 18.88 22.08
C ASP A 371 -25.56 19.60 22.13
N THR A 372 -25.63 20.81 21.56
CA THR A 372 -26.84 21.64 21.54
C THR A 372 -27.76 21.36 20.34
N LYS A 373 -27.32 20.53 19.39
CA LYS A 373 -27.96 20.22 18.10
C LYS A 373 -28.34 18.73 17.96
N LYS A 374 -28.01 17.89 18.95
CA LYS A 374 -28.20 16.43 18.94
C LYS A 374 -29.55 15.96 18.38
N LEU A 375 -29.48 14.91 17.57
CA LEU A 375 -30.66 14.25 16.97
C LEU A 375 -31.41 13.35 17.97
N TYR A 376 -30.73 12.96 19.05
CA TYR A 376 -31.21 11.98 20.04
C TYR A 376 -31.01 12.52 21.45
N PRO A 377 -31.86 12.11 22.42
CA PRO A 377 -31.62 12.42 23.82
C PRO A 377 -30.31 11.75 24.28
N THR A 378 -29.57 12.41 25.16
CA THR A 378 -28.29 11.88 25.70
C THR A 378 -28.45 10.50 26.37
N SER A 379 -29.64 10.15 26.88
CA SER A 379 -29.90 8.82 27.42
C SER A 379 -29.81 7.70 26.36
N ALA A 380 -30.18 7.99 25.10
CA ALA A 380 -30.16 7.01 24.01
C ALA A 380 -28.74 6.63 23.59
N PHE A 381 -27.77 7.54 23.76
CA PHE A 381 -26.36 7.30 23.49
C PHE A 381 -25.86 6.08 24.27
N THR A 382 -26.07 6.05 25.58
CA THR A 382 -25.66 4.92 26.42
C THR A 382 -26.64 3.74 26.30
N SER A 383 -27.96 3.99 26.33
CA SER A 383 -28.92 2.90 26.42
C SER A 383 -28.98 2.06 25.14
N ASN A 384 -28.77 2.64 23.96
CA ASN A 384 -28.83 1.90 22.70
C ASN A 384 -27.64 0.94 22.46
N VAL A 385 -26.66 0.92 23.36
CA VAL A 385 -25.68 -0.17 23.39
C VAL A 385 -26.33 -1.48 23.81
N THR A 386 -27.27 -1.46 24.76
CA THR A 386 -27.84 -2.68 25.35
C THR A 386 -29.30 -2.90 25.00
N THR A 387 -30.07 -1.83 24.78
CA THR A 387 -31.51 -1.89 24.50
C THR A 387 -31.87 -1.27 23.15
N ASN A 388 -33.02 -1.64 22.61
CA ASN A 388 -33.51 -1.05 21.38
C ASN A 388 -33.95 0.39 21.61
N TYR A 389 -33.75 1.23 20.61
CA TYR A 389 -34.25 2.61 20.59
C TYR A 389 -35.23 2.77 19.43
N SER A 390 -36.43 3.30 19.71
CA SER A 390 -37.44 3.54 18.68
C SER A 390 -37.61 5.04 18.45
N GLN A 391 -37.56 5.44 17.18
CA GLN A 391 -37.76 6.83 16.75
C GLN A 391 -38.93 6.90 15.77
N GLY A 392 -40.01 7.58 16.16
CA GLY A 392 -41.15 7.86 15.27
C GLY A 392 -41.88 6.63 14.73
N TRP A 393 -42.57 6.81 13.60
CA TRP A 393 -43.54 5.84 13.04
C TRP A 393 -42.90 4.61 12.36
N PHE A 394 -41.60 4.61 12.03
CA PHE A 394 -41.02 3.54 11.18
C PHE A 394 -39.68 2.94 11.63
N THR A 395 -38.95 3.51 12.60
CA THR A 395 -37.56 3.04 12.83
C THR A 395 -37.34 2.57 14.26
N THR A 396 -37.06 1.27 14.40
CA THR A 396 -36.50 0.69 15.62
C THR A 396 -35.05 0.30 15.36
N ILE A 397 -34.15 0.92 16.11
CA ILE A 397 -32.70 0.73 16.08
C ILE A 397 -32.37 -0.36 17.11
N THR A 398 -31.86 -1.50 16.66
CA THR A 398 -31.52 -2.61 17.57
C THR A 398 -30.34 -2.25 18.47
N GLY A 399 -30.39 -2.64 19.74
CA GLY A 399 -29.27 -2.47 20.66
C GLY A 399 -28.05 -3.32 20.26
N LEU A 400 -26.84 -2.76 20.31
CA LEU A 400 -25.62 -3.45 19.82
C LEU A 400 -25.39 -4.80 20.50
N GLN A 401 -25.46 -4.87 21.82
CA GLN A 401 -25.32 -6.12 22.58
C GLN A 401 -26.44 -7.12 22.28
N THR A 402 -27.67 -6.62 22.10
CA THR A 402 -28.82 -7.45 21.71
C THR A 402 -28.59 -8.08 20.33
N LEU A 403 -28.06 -7.31 19.38
CA LEU A 403 -27.72 -7.82 18.05
C LEU A 403 -26.62 -8.88 18.14
N VAL A 404 -25.48 -8.58 18.79
CA VAL A 404 -24.35 -9.50 18.91
C VAL A 404 -24.77 -10.82 19.56
N ALA A 405 -25.53 -10.76 20.65
CA ALA A 405 -26.00 -11.94 21.38
C ALA A 405 -26.93 -12.85 20.56
N GLY A 406 -27.71 -12.29 19.62
CA GLY A 406 -28.63 -13.06 18.78
C GLY A 406 -28.04 -13.49 17.43
N ARG A 407 -27.20 -12.63 16.83
CA ARG A 407 -26.73 -12.77 15.44
C ARG A 407 -25.75 -13.92 15.28
N LYS A 408 -24.75 -14.03 16.16
CA LYS A 408 -23.74 -15.09 16.08
C LYS A 408 -24.37 -16.49 16.19
N PRO A 409 -25.19 -16.80 17.21
CA PRO A 409 -25.85 -18.11 17.28
C PRO A 409 -26.78 -18.39 16.10
N TYR A 410 -27.45 -17.37 15.54
CA TYR A 410 -28.27 -17.56 14.34
C TYR A 410 -27.42 -17.99 13.14
N LEU A 411 -26.30 -17.31 12.90
CA LEU A 411 -25.41 -17.60 11.77
C LEU A 411 -24.62 -18.90 11.94
N GLU A 412 -24.14 -19.21 13.14
CA GLU A 412 -23.43 -20.47 13.44
C GLU A 412 -24.33 -21.71 13.27
N ASN A 413 -25.65 -21.55 13.40
CA ASN A 413 -26.63 -22.61 13.13
C ASN A 413 -27.08 -22.66 11.66
N HIS A 414 -26.57 -21.78 10.80
CA HIS A 414 -26.91 -21.80 9.37
C HIS A 414 -26.31 -23.06 8.71
N PRO A 415 -27.12 -23.91 8.04
CA PRO A 415 -26.70 -25.25 7.63
C PRO A 415 -25.52 -25.28 6.66
N GLU A 416 -25.38 -24.26 5.80
CA GLU A 416 -24.22 -24.15 4.89
C GLU A 416 -22.99 -23.55 5.56
N LEU A 417 -23.16 -22.65 6.53
CA LEU A 417 -22.04 -21.99 7.21
C LEU A 417 -21.38 -22.93 8.23
N SER A 418 -22.21 -23.75 8.90
CA SER A 418 -21.80 -24.69 9.94
C SER A 418 -21.08 -25.92 9.40
N GLN A 419 -20.88 -26.04 8.08
CA GLN A 419 -20.11 -27.13 7.51
C GLN A 419 -18.65 -27.05 7.99
N PRO A 420 -18.03 -28.19 8.35
CA PRO A 420 -16.71 -28.20 8.96
C PRO A 420 -15.66 -27.78 7.94
N ALA A 421 -14.97 -26.66 8.16
CA ALA A 421 -13.95 -26.13 7.28
C ALA A 421 -12.53 -26.64 7.63
N PRO A 422 -11.60 -26.73 6.65
CA PRO A 422 -10.21 -27.02 6.95
C PRO A 422 -9.53 -25.83 7.62
N THR A 423 -8.40 -26.08 8.30
CA THR A 423 -7.53 -25.03 8.84
C THR A 423 -6.18 -25.07 8.14
N ILE A 424 -5.77 -23.94 7.57
CA ILE A 424 -4.42 -23.77 7.03
C ILE A 424 -3.57 -23.13 8.12
N THR A 425 -2.62 -23.87 8.66
CA THR A 425 -1.85 -23.48 9.86
C THR A 425 -0.53 -22.81 9.54
N ALA A 426 0.03 -23.09 8.36
CA ALA A 426 1.26 -22.47 7.88
C ALA A 426 1.25 -22.42 6.35
N VAL A 427 1.82 -21.35 5.79
CA VAL A 427 2.16 -21.22 4.38
C VAL A 427 3.55 -20.58 4.29
N SER A 428 4.42 -21.16 3.48
CA SER A 428 5.78 -20.66 3.27
C SER A 428 6.28 -21.02 1.87
N HIS A 429 7.31 -20.32 1.40
CA HIS A 429 8.03 -20.73 0.19
C HIS A 429 9.49 -21.09 0.49
N GLN A 430 10.07 -21.93 -0.37
CA GLN A 430 11.50 -22.26 -0.36
C GLN A 430 12.10 -22.12 -1.77
N PRO A 431 13.33 -21.58 -1.87
CA PRO A 431 14.12 -20.99 -0.78
C PRO A 431 13.50 -19.68 -0.25
N VAL A 432 13.86 -19.30 0.99
CA VAL A 432 13.44 -18.01 1.59
C VAL A 432 13.97 -16.80 0.81
N ALA A 433 15.16 -16.93 0.22
CA ALA A 433 15.78 -15.92 -0.64
C ALA A 433 16.18 -16.58 -1.98
N PRO A 434 15.27 -16.58 -2.99
CA PRO A 434 15.55 -17.20 -4.27
C PRO A 434 16.65 -16.46 -5.05
N SER A 435 17.48 -17.23 -5.76
CA SER A 435 18.40 -16.73 -6.77
C SER A 435 17.74 -16.65 -8.15
N ALA A 436 18.29 -15.86 -9.08
CA ALA A 436 17.75 -15.73 -10.43
C ALA A 436 17.61 -17.08 -11.14
N GLY A 437 16.42 -17.35 -11.66
CA GLY A 437 16.07 -18.60 -12.34
C GLY A 437 15.90 -19.82 -11.41
N GLN A 438 16.00 -19.67 -10.09
CA GLN A 438 15.80 -20.75 -9.15
C GLN A 438 14.31 -21.09 -9.01
N ALA A 439 13.97 -22.39 -9.04
CA ALA A 439 12.62 -22.85 -8.74
C ALA A 439 12.21 -22.50 -7.31
N ILE A 440 11.00 -21.96 -7.15
CA ILE A 440 10.41 -21.61 -5.85
C ILE A 440 9.24 -22.56 -5.60
N TRP A 441 9.26 -23.22 -4.45
CA TRP A 441 8.22 -24.15 -4.00
C TRP A 441 7.41 -23.52 -2.88
N VAL A 442 6.09 -23.55 -2.98
CA VAL A 442 5.18 -23.09 -1.93
C VAL A 442 4.61 -24.31 -1.22
N ASN A 443 4.69 -24.31 0.12
CA ASN A 443 4.12 -25.33 0.97
C ASN A 443 3.01 -24.77 1.85
N ALA A 444 1.99 -25.58 2.12
CA ALA A 444 0.91 -25.30 3.06
C ALA A 444 0.65 -26.48 3.98
N THR A 445 0.63 -26.24 5.30
CA THR A 445 0.22 -27.24 6.28
C THR A 445 -1.28 -27.12 6.54
N VAL A 446 -2.04 -28.15 6.13
CA VAL A 446 -3.49 -28.15 6.16
C VAL A 446 -3.99 -29.26 7.08
N VAL A 447 -4.79 -28.86 8.06
CA VAL A 447 -5.45 -29.78 8.99
C VAL A 447 -6.93 -29.83 8.63
N GLY A 448 -7.39 -31.00 8.21
CA GLY A 448 -8.82 -31.26 8.05
C GLY A 448 -9.51 -31.24 9.43
N PRO A 449 -10.79 -30.85 9.50
CA PRO A 449 -11.57 -31.03 10.70
C PRO A 449 -11.86 -32.54 10.91
N SER A 450 -12.97 -32.91 11.54
CA SER A 450 -13.44 -34.32 11.53
C SER A 450 -13.73 -34.87 10.11
N ALA A 451 -13.60 -34.05 9.06
CA ALA A 451 -13.72 -34.41 7.65
C ALA A 451 -12.34 -34.35 6.95
N PRO A 452 -12.07 -35.25 5.98
CA PRO A 452 -10.82 -35.22 5.22
C PRO A 452 -10.72 -33.96 4.35
N VAL A 453 -9.49 -33.45 4.22
CA VAL A 453 -9.14 -32.43 3.22
C VAL A 453 -9.41 -33.02 1.84
N GLY A 454 -10.17 -32.30 1.02
CA GLY A 454 -10.53 -32.72 -0.34
C GLY A 454 -9.49 -32.28 -1.36
N ASN A 455 -9.19 -30.99 -1.39
CA ASN A 455 -8.15 -30.42 -2.24
C ASN A 455 -7.48 -29.20 -1.59
N VAL A 456 -6.27 -28.90 -2.06
CA VAL A 456 -5.54 -27.68 -1.75
C VAL A 456 -5.07 -27.08 -3.07
N SER A 457 -5.12 -25.76 -3.19
CA SER A 457 -4.76 -25.05 -4.41
C SER A 457 -3.93 -23.82 -4.10
N LEU A 458 -2.93 -23.58 -4.93
CA LEU A 458 -2.08 -22.41 -4.94
C LEU A 458 -2.63 -21.41 -5.95
N PHE A 459 -2.87 -20.19 -5.50
CA PHE A 459 -3.31 -19.09 -6.35
C PHE A 459 -2.16 -18.11 -6.52
N THR A 460 -1.84 -17.71 -7.75
CA THR A 460 -0.72 -16.81 -8.05
C THR A 460 -1.09 -15.75 -9.08
N ARG A 461 -0.49 -14.57 -8.99
CA ARG A 461 -0.54 -13.52 -10.01
C ARG A 461 0.66 -12.58 -9.92
N VAL A 462 0.91 -11.85 -10.99
CA VAL A 462 1.72 -10.61 -10.97
C VAL A 462 0.79 -9.40 -11.14
N GLN A 463 -0.14 -9.51 -12.09
CA GLN A 463 -1.21 -8.57 -12.38
C GLN A 463 -2.51 -9.32 -12.71
N GLY A 464 -3.63 -8.62 -12.76
CA GLY A 464 -4.93 -9.20 -13.11
C GLY A 464 -5.53 -10.13 -12.05
N ALA A 465 -6.29 -11.11 -12.53
CA ALA A 465 -6.89 -12.14 -11.69
C ALA A 465 -5.88 -13.21 -11.28
N PHE A 466 -6.08 -13.81 -10.10
CA PHE A 466 -5.29 -14.97 -9.68
C PHE A 466 -5.56 -16.20 -10.55
N ALA A 467 -4.49 -16.86 -11.00
CA ALA A 467 -4.53 -18.19 -11.59
C ALA A 467 -4.37 -19.26 -10.52
N SER A 468 -5.12 -20.36 -10.62
CA SER A 468 -5.08 -21.47 -9.66
C SER A 468 -4.33 -22.68 -10.23
N THR A 469 -3.49 -23.30 -9.41
CA THR A 469 -2.89 -24.62 -9.64
C THR A 469 -3.19 -25.55 -8.46
N PRO A 470 -3.39 -26.86 -8.69
CA PRO A 470 -3.52 -27.83 -7.60
C PRO A 470 -2.20 -27.92 -6.81
N MET A 471 -2.30 -28.18 -5.50
CA MET A 471 -1.17 -28.59 -4.68
C MET A 471 -1.29 -30.08 -4.35
N PHE A 472 -0.19 -30.72 -3.94
CA PHE A 472 -0.12 -32.17 -3.69
C PHE A 472 0.53 -32.49 -2.34
N ASP A 473 0.02 -33.52 -1.66
CA ASP A 473 0.58 -34.15 -0.45
C ASP A 473 0.98 -35.60 -0.81
N ASP A 474 2.03 -35.73 -1.63
CA ASP A 474 2.48 -36.96 -2.27
C ASP A 474 3.96 -37.30 -2.03
N GLY A 475 4.70 -36.43 -1.32
CA GLY A 475 6.12 -36.58 -1.05
C GLY A 475 7.02 -36.31 -2.26
N LEU A 476 6.49 -35.77 -3.35
CA LEU A 476 7.20 -35.45 -4.59
C LEU A 476 7.23 -33.96 -4.90
N HIS A 477 6.36 -33.14 -4.29
CA HIS A 477 6.23 -31.71 -4.57
C HIS A 477 6.93 -30.82 -3.53
N MET A 478 8.08 -31.28 -3.03
CA MET A 478 8.85 -30.61 -1.97
C MET A 478 8.02 -30.38 -0.71
N ASP A 479 7.09 -31.29 -0.44
CA ASP A 479 6.04 -31.23 0.56
C ASP A 479 6.35 -32.06 1.81
N GLY A 480 7.21 -33.07 1.73
CA GLY A 480 7.60 -33.87 2.90
C GLY A 480 7.30 -35.34 2.68
N ALA A 481 6.63 -35.99 3.64
CA ALA A 481 6.20 -37.37 3.50
C ALA A 481 4.76 -37.41 2.98
N ALA A 482 4.45 -38.30 2.04
CA ALA A 482 3.10 -38.45 1.51
C ALA A 482 2.05 -38.67 2.62
N GLY A 483 0.99 -37.87 2.61
CA GLY A 483 -0.14 -37.92 3.53
C GLY A 483 0.14 -37.35 4.92
N ASP A 484 1.16 -36.49 5.07
CA ASP A 484 1.49 -35.86 6.35
C ASP A 484 0.74 -34.53 6.61
N GLY A 485 -0.09 -34.10 5.65
CA GLY A 485 -0.88 -32.87 5.72
C GLY A 485 -0.13 -31.63 5.24
N VAL A 486 1.10 -31.78 4.74
CA VAL A 486 1.82 -30.71 4.05
C VAL A 486 1.62 -30.87 2.54
N TRP A 487 1.17 -29.80 1.92
CA TRP A 487 0.89 -29.75 0.49
C TRP A 487 1.92 -28.85 -0.18
N GLY A 488 2.44 -29.25 -1.33
CA GLY A 488 3.43 -28.50 -2.10
C GLY A 488 3.01 -28.26 -3.54
N GLU A 489 3.44 -27.13 -4.10
CA GLU A 489 3.38 -26.84 -5.53
C GLU A 489 4.49 -25.85 -5.91
N GLN A 490 5.01 -25.95 -7.13
CA GLN A 490 6.00 -25.00 -7.65
C GLN A 490 5.30 -23.72 -8.12
N LEU A 491 5.87 -22.55 -7.82
CA LEU A 491 5.41 -21.31 -8.45
C LEU A 491 5.58 -21.40 -9.97
N PRO A 492 4.58 -20.95 -10.77
CA PRO A 492 4.75 -20.77 -12.19
C PRO A 492 5.94 -19.86 -12.51
N THR A 493 6.47 -19.99 -13.73
CA THR A 493 7.56 -19.10 -14.18
C THR A 493 7.00 -17.72 -14.48
N TYR A 494 7.54 -16.69 -13.82
CA TYR A 494 7.25 -15.29 -14.08
C TYR A 494 8.54 -14.53 -14.45
N SER A 495 8.38 -13.33 -15.01
CA SER A 495 9.50 -12.47 -15.39
C SER A 495 10.31 -12.04 -14.17
N ALA A 496 11.62 -11.95 -14.33
CA ALA A 496 12.52 -11.44 -13.30
C ALA A 496 12.10 -10.02 -12.85
N GLY A 497 12.31 -9.71 -11.56
CA GLY A 497 11.87 -8.45 -10.94
C GLY A 497 10.39 -8.37 -10.60
N SER A 498 9.56 -9.31 -11.07
CA SER A 498 8.13 -9.32 -10.74
C SER A 498 7.92 -9.57 -9.24
N THR A 499 6.97 -8.87 -8.64
CA THR A 499 6.39 -9.26 -7.36
C THR A 499 5.24 -10.24 -7.63
N VAL A 500 5.46 -11.51 -7.29
CA VAL A 500 4.44 -12.55 -7.41
C VAL A 500 3.61 -12.56 -6.14
N GLN A 501 2.34 -12.20 -6.27
CA GLN A 501 1.35 -12.33 -5.22
C GLN A 501 0.80 -13.76 -5.22
N TYR A 502 0.68 -14.36 -4.04
CA TYR A 502 0.16 -15.72 -3.91
C TYR A 502 -0.61 -15.95 -2.60
N TYR A 503 -1.48 -16.95 -2.62
CA TYR A 503 -2.18 -17.46 -1.43
C TYR A 503 -2.57 -18.92 -1.63
N THR A 504 -2.98 -19.57 -0.54
CA THR A 504 -3.46 -20.95 -0.59
C THR A 504 -4.91 -21.05 -0.18
N GLN A 505 -5.63 -21.93 -0.86
CA GLN A 505 -7.01 -22.32 -0.56
C GLN A 505 -7.02 -23.79 -0.21
N ALA A 506 -7.74 -24.17 0.85
CA ALA A 506 -8.03 -25.55 1.19
C ALA A 506 -9.53 -25.76 1.25
N VAL A 507 -9.99 -26.93 0.79
CA VAL A 507 -11.41 -27.28 0.78
C VAL A 507 -11.59 -28.67 1.38
N THR A 508 -12.59 -28.85 2.24
CA THR A 508 -13.01 -30.20 2.65
C THR A 508 -13.62 -30.94 1.46
N ALA A 509 -13.62 -32.27 1.47
CA ALA A 509 -14.23 -33.04 0.40
C ALA A 509 -15.73 -32.68 0.18
N ALA A 510 -16.17 -32.73 -1.09
CA ALA A 510 -17.49 -32.24 -1.51
C ALA A 510 -18.65 -32.99 -0.83
N ALA A 511 -18.46 -34.28 -0.52
CA ALA A 511 -19.43 -35.08 0.23
C ALA A 511 -19.66 -34.57 1.67
N GLN A 512 -18.80 -33.68 2.16
CA GLN A 512 -18.84 -33.05 3.49
C GLN A 512 -19.12 -31.54 3.40
N GLY A 513 -19.74 -31.09 2.31
CA GLY A 513 -20.22 -29.71 2.15
C GLY A 513 -19.25 -28.75 1.47
N GLY A 514 -17.99 -29.15 1.21
CA GLY A 514 -17.07 -28.35 0.40
C GLY A 514 -16.65 -27.02 1.05
N ALA A 515 -16.60 -26.94 2.38
CA ALA A 515 -16.24 -25.73 3.10
C ALA A 515 -14.78 -25.32 2.82
N MET A 516 -14.57 -24.02 2.60
CA MET A 516 -13.26 -23.45 2.21
C MET A 516 -12.54 -22.73 3.35
N ALA A 517 -11.21 -22.70 3.29
CA ALA A 517 -10.39 -21.79 4.07
C ALA A 517 -9.27 -21.22 3.20
N PHE A 518 -8.81 -20.02 3.56
CA PHE A 518 -7.78 -19.28 2.84
C PHE A 518 -6.65 -18.90 3.78
N SER A 519 -5.42 -18.93 3.28
CA SER A 519 -4.28 -18.34 3.95
C SER A 519 -3.51 -17.48 2.95
N PRO A 520 -3.48 -16.14 3.15
CA PRO A 520 -4.14 -15.41 4.23
C PRO A 520 -5.67 -15.34 4.03
N ALA A 521 -6.42 -14.95 5.07
CA ALA A 521 -7.89 -14.94 5.04
C ALA A 521 -8.50 -13.91 4.05
N SER A 522 -7.74 -12.86 3.69
CA SER A 522 -8.12 -11.82 2.72
C SER A 522 -7.11 -11.75 1.58
N PRO A 523 -7.08 -12.76 0.72
CA PRO A 523 -6.00 -12.90 -0.26
C PRO A 523 -5.97 -11.81 -1.33
N GLU A 524 -7.12 -11.19 -1.65
CA GLU A 524 -7.17 -10.09 -2.62
C GLU A 524 -6.51 -8.81 -2.09
N LEU A 525 -6.67 -8.52 -0.79
CA LEU A 525 -6.14 -7.32 -0.15
C LEU A 525 -4.72 -7.53 0.41
N ASN A 526 -4.47 -8.69 1.01
CA ASN A 526 -3.25 -8.97 1.77
C ASN A 526 -2.58 -10.28 1.36
N PRO A 527 -2.29 -10.52 0.07
CA PRO A 527 -1.63 -11.75 -0.36
C PRO A 527 -0.24 -11.93 0.28
N PHE A 528 0.30 -13.15 0.22
CA PHE A 528 1.74 -13.32 0.37
C PHE A 528 2.43 -12.81 -0.90
N GLU A 529 3.68 -12.36 -0.76
CA GLU A 529 4.45 -11.82 -1.88
C GLU A 529 5.84 -12.44 -1.89
N VAL A 530 6.33 -12.75 -3.09
CA VAL A 530 7.72 -13.07 -3.34
C VAL A 530 8.22 -12.25 -4.52
N VAL A 531 9.31 -11.52 -4.31
CA VAL A 531 9.96 -10.76 -5.38
C VAL A 531 10.92 -11.69 -6.11
N LEU A 532 10.77 -11.77 -7.44
CA LEU A 532 11.68 -12.53 -8.26
C LEU A 532 12.98 -11.74 -8.47
N PRO A 533 14.15 -12.31 -8.15
CA PRO A 533 15.42 -11.62 -8.33
C PRO A 533 15.67 -11.31 -9.80
N ILE A 534 16.22 -10.12 -10.06
CA ILE A 534 16.68 -9.70 -11.39
C ILE A 534 18.07 -10.31 -11.61
N PRO A 535 18.28 -11.14 -12.66
CA PRO A 535 19.63 -11.58 -13.01
C PRO A 535 20.47 -10.35 -13.38
N PRO A 536 21.78 -10.34 -13.09
CA PRO A 536 22.65 -9.27 -13.56
C PRO A 536 22.51 -9.07 -15.07
N GLY A 537 22.40 -7.81 -15.52
CA GLY A 537 22.29 -7.46 -16.93
C GLY A 537 23.32 -8.19 -17.79
N THR A 538 22.86 -8.87 -18.83
CA THR A 538 23.71 -9.45 -19.88
C THR A 538 23.52 -8.74 -21.23
N GLY A 539 22.75 -7.64 -21.21
CA GLY A 539 22.46 -6.82 -22.38
C GLY A 539 23.70 -6.11 -22.92
N SER A 540 23.60 -5.63 -24.16
CA SER A 540 24.61 -4.75 -24.77
C SER A 540 24.66 -3.35 -24.13
N ILE A 541 23.70 -3.04 -23.26
CA ILE A 541 23.60 -1.80 -22.48
C ILE A 541 23.06 -2.16 -21.10
N VAL A 542 23.55 -1.51 -20.06
CA VAL A 542 23.20 -1.80 -18.65
C VAL A 542 22.97 -0.52 -17.87
N ILE A 543 22.20 -0.60 -16.79
CA ILE A 543 22.03 0.50 -15.84
C ILE A 543 23.34 0.63 -15.06
N ASN A 544 23.95 1.81 -15.05
CA ASN A 544 25.26 2.02 -14.44
C ASN A 544 25.14 2.61 -13.04
N GLU A 545 24.41 3.72 -12.93
CA GLU A 545 24.31 4.55 -11.73
C GLU A 545 22.97 5.27 -11.72
N PHE A 546 22.45 5.61 -10.53
CA PHE A 546 21.30 6.49 -10.39
C PHE A 546 21.29 7.23 -9.05
N VAL A 547 20.61 8.37 -9.01
CA VAL A 547 20.26 9.13 -7.81
C VAL A 547 18.74 9.31 -7.81
N ALA A 548 18.08 8.85 -6.73
CA ALA A 548 16.64 9.03 -6.52
C ALA A 548 16.30 10.09 -5.45
N LYS A 549 17.31 10.88 -5.09
CA LYS A 549 17.16 12.08 -4.27
C LYS A 549 18.33 13.02 -4.50
N ASN A 550 18.16 13.97 -5.41
CA ASN A 550 19.17 14.98 -5.72
C ASN A 550 18.80 16.32 -5.05
N ASP A 551 19.48 16.69 -3.96
CA ASP A 551 19.21 17.95 -3.25
C ASP A 551 20.24 19.03 -3.65
N THR A 552 21.49 18.64 -3.95
CA THR A 552 22.62 19.55 -4.23
C THR A 552 23.61 19.07 -5.28
N GLY A 553 23.37 17.91 -5.89
CA GLY A 553 24.28 17.25 -6.83
C GLY A 553 24.25 17.81 -8.26
N ALA A 554 23.98 16.94 -9.23
CA ALA A 554 23.95 17.32 -10.65
C ALA A 554 22.82 18.31 -10.91
N MET A 555 23.04 19.28 -11.79
CA MET A 555 21.96 20.13 -12.30
C MET A 555 21.63 19.71 -13.73
N ASP A 556 20.35 19.75 -14.06
CA ASP A 556 19.89 19.62 -15.43
C ASP A 556 20.11 20.91 -16.24
N GLU A 557 19.64 20.91 -17.48
CA GLU A 557 19.70 22.03 -18.41
C GLU A 557 18.88 23.25 -17.95
N MET A 558 17.92 23.05 -17.04
CA MET A 558 17.07 24.09 -16.44
C MET A 558 17.68 24.66 -15.14
N GLY A 559 18.73 24.03 -14.61
CA GLY A 559 19.41 24.41 -13.38
C GLY A 559 18.74 23.83 -12.12
N GLU A 560 17.95 22.77 -12.30
CA GLU A 560 17.19 22.08 -11.28
C GLU A 560 17.93 20.82 -10.81
N PHE A 561 17.73 20.43 -9.55
CA PHE A 561 18.36 19.26 -8.97
C PHE A 561 17.40 18.08 -9.08
N GLU A 562 17.43 17.43 -10.23
CA GLU A 562 16.51 16.33 -10.53
C GLU A 562 17.13 14.96 -10.34
N ASP A 563 16.27 13.96 -10.15
CA ASP A 563 16.71 12.57 -10.09
C ASP A 563 17.19 12.15 -11.47
N TRP A 564 18.13 11.20 -11.53
CA TRP A 564 18.70 10.76 -12.79
C TRP A 564 19.17 9.32 -12.72
N LEU A 565 19.28 8.71 -13.89
CA LEU A 565 19.90 7.41 -14.07
C LEU A 565 20.83 7.44 -15.27
N GLU A 566 21.82 6.57 -15.25
CA GLU A 566 22.85 6.47 -16.27
C GLU A 566 22.84 5.07 -16.89
N LEU A 567 22.93 5.00 -18.22
CA LEU A 567 23.17 3.78 -18.96
C LEU A 567 24.63 3.69 -19.38
N TYR A 568 25.22 2.50 -19.34
CA TYR A 568 26.60 2.24 -19.79
C TYR A 568 26.64 1.18 -20.87
N ASN A 569 27.52 1.38 -21.86
CA ASN A 569 27.79 0.42 -22.93
C ASN A 569 29.08 -0.39 -22.66
N PRO A 570 28.96 -1.61 -22.11
CA PRO A 570 30.11 -2.48 -21.84
C PRO A 570 30.66 -3.18 -23.10
N THR A 571 30.06 -2.98 -24.28
CA THR A 571 30.44 -3.71 -25.50
C THR A 571 31.61 -3.04 -26.21
N GLY A 572 32.25 -3.76 -27.14
CA GLY A 572 33.34 -3.24 -27.98
C GLY A 572 32.90 -2.39 -29.18
N SER A 573 31.62 -2.00 -29.26
CA SER A 573 31.06 -1.25 -30.38
C SER A 573 29.97 -0.27 -29.91
N THR A 574 29.68 0.76 -30.69
CA THR A 574 28.54 1.65 -30.42
C THR A 574 27.22 0.88 -30.39
N VAL A 575 26.38 1.16 -29.39
CA VAL A 575 25.05 0.59 -29.22
C VAL A 575 24.00 1.67 -29.51
N ASP A 576 22.99 1.33 -30.31
CA ASP A 576 21.82 2.17 -30.51
C ASP A 576 20.78 1.85 -29.44
N VAL A 577 20.47 2.82 -28.59
CA VAL A 577 19.47 2.69 -27.51
C VAL A 577 18.12 3.30 -27.89
N SER A 578 17.99 3.79 -29.13
CA SER A 578 16.75 4.35 -29.65
C SER A 578 15.60 3.35 -29.56
N GLY A 579 14.47 3.80 -29.02
CA GLY A 579 13.24 3.01 -28.95
C GLY A 579 13.19 1.97 -27.84
N LEU A 580 14.26 1.78 -27.06
CA LEU A 580 14.22 1.04 -25.81
C LEU A 580 13.30 1.73 -24.80
N TYR A 581 12.84 1.00 -23.79
CA TYR A 581 11.97 1.57 -22.75
C TYR A 581 12.65 1.58 -21.38
N LEU A 582 12.40 2.64 -20.62
CA LEU A 582 12.72 2.74 -19.20
C LEU A 582 11.45 2.86 -18.37
N THR A 583 11.53 2.37 -17.14
CA THR A 583 10.45 2.45 -16.16
C THR A 583 11.01 2.42 -14.73
N ASP A 584 10.36 3.16 -13.83
CA ASP A 584 10.46 3.06 -12.37
C ASP A 584 9.55 1.95 -11.79
N ASN A 585 8.72 1.33 -12.62
CA ASN A 585 7.78 0.30 -12.22
C ASN A 585 7.74 -0.84 -13.23
N LEU A 586 8.34 -1.98 -12.89
CA LEU A 586 8.43 -3.17 -13.75
C LEU A 586 7.08 -3.74 -14.21
N ALA A 587 5.99 -3.34 -13.56
CA ALA A 587 4.65 -3.70 -13.94
C ALA A 587 4.11 -2.88 -15.13
N PHE A 588 4.76 -1.76 -15.43
CA PHE A 588 4.49 -0.89 -16.58
C PHE A 588 5.79 -0.75 -17.41
N PRO A 589 6.16 -1.77 -18.19
CA PRO A 589 7.48 -1.86 -18.85
C PRO A 589 7.73 -0.78 -19.91
N THR A 590 6.68 -0.09 -20.38
CA THR A 590 6.74 0.86 -21.49
C THR A 590 6.44 2.31 -21.05
N LYS A 591 6.78 2.70 -19.81
CA LYS A 591 6.47 4.04 -19.29
C LYS A 591 7.11 5.15 -20.12
N TRP A 592 8.41 5.05 -20.39
CA TRP A 592 9.12 6.04 -21.21
C TRP A 592 9.95 5.35 -22.29
N GLN A 593 9.87 5.86 -23.53
CA GLN A 593 10.65 5.36 -24.65
C GLN A 593 11.83 6.30 -24.92
N ILE A 594 13.05 5.76 -24.96
CA ILE A 594 14.26 6.53 -25.29
C ILE A 594 14.11 7.08 -26.72
N PRO A 595 14.25 8.40 -26.95
CA PRO A 595 14.04 8.96 -28.28
C PRO A 595 15.02 8.45 -29.34
N ALA A 596 14.61 8.59 -30.60
CA ALA A 596 15.44 8.19 -31.73
C ALA A 596 16.72 9.03 -31.85
N GLY A 597 17.82 8.36 -32.23
CA GLY A 597 19.12 8.99 -32.49
C GLY A 597 20.10 8.91 -31.32
N ASN A 598 19.75 8.23 -30.24
CA ASN A 598 20.63 8.04 -29.09
C ASN A 598 21.56 6.83 -29.32
N LEU A 599 22.84 7.13 -29.58
CA LEU A 599 23.90 6.15 -29.79
C LEU A 599 24.92 6.27 -28.65
N VAL A 600 25.19 5.17 -27.96
CA VAL A 600 26.17 5.12 -26.86
C VAL A 600 27.45 4.45 -27.37
N PRO A 601 28.57 5.16 -27.53
CA PRO A 601 29.84 4.56 -27.92
C PRO A 601 30.33 3.48 -26.95
N SER A 602 31.30 2.68 -27.39
CA SER A 602 31.92 1.65 -26.56
C SER A 602 32.62 2.29 -25.37
N GLY A 603 32.27 1.88 -24.15
CA GLY A 603 32.87 2.41 -22.92
C GLY A 603 32.39 3.82 -22.54
N ASP A 604 31.32 4.33 -23.16
CA ASP A 604 30.69 5.60 -22.80
C ASP A 604 29.37 5.36 -22.04
N THR A 605 28.84 6.45 -21.45
CA THR A 605 27.58 6.48 -20.72
C THR A 605 26.54 7.37 -21.40
N LEU A 606 25.29 7.28 -20.95
CA LEU A 606 24.18 8.17 -21.31
C LEU A 606 23.39 8.54 -20.06
N LEU A 607 23.41 9.82 -19.70
CA LEU A 607 22.63 10.38 -18.61
C LEU A 607 21.18 10.62 -19.03
N ILE A 608 20.24 10.28 -18.16
CA ILE A 608 18.79 10.43 -18.36
C ILE A 608 18.21 11.02 -17.07
N TRP A 609 17.50 12.14 -17.19
CA TRP A 609 16.77 12.76 -16.08
C TRP A 609 15.46 12.02 -15.85
N ALA A 610 15.17 11.70 -14.59
CA ALA A 610 13.96 11.04 -14.15
C ALA A 610 13.16 12.01 -13.26
N ASP A 611 12.51 12.97 -13.89
CA ASP A 611 11.89 14.14 -13.26
C ASP A 611 10.36 14.23 -13.47
N ASP A 612 9.81 13.46 -14.41
CA ASP A 612 8.43 13.61 -14.91
C ASP A 612 8.20 14.93 -15.68
N GLU A 613 9.26 15.48 -16.28
CA GLU A 613 9.28 16.75 -16.99
C GLU A 613 9.76 16.59 -18.45
N PRO A 614 9.05 15.82 -19.28
CA PRO A 614 9.45 15.53 -20.68
C PRO A 614 9.49 16.78 -21.58
N GLY A 615 9.08 17.94 -21.07
CA GLY A 615 9.12 19.22 -21.78
C GLY A 615 10.51 19.87 -21.81
N ASP A 616 11.39 19.51 -20.89
CA ASP A 616 12.68 20.19 -20.71
C ASP A 616 13.80 19.64 -21.61
N GLY A 617 13.63 18.42 -22.11
CA GLY A 617 14.52 17.89 -23.14
C GLY A 617 14.19 16.46 -23.57
N PRO A 618 14.90 15.95 -24.60
CA PRO A 618 14.68 14.60 -25.11
C PRO A 618 15.12 13.50 -24.13
N LEU A 619 15.94 13.80 -23.13
CA LEU A 619 16.41 12.82 -22.14
C LEU A 619 15.79 13.03 -20.75
N HIS A 620 14.61 13.67 -20.71
CA HIS A 620 13.78 13.81 -19.51
C HIS A 620 12.64 12.78 -19.57
N ALA A 621 12.66 11.85 -18.62
CA ALA A 621 11.73 10.74 -18.55
C ALA A 621 10.37 11.19 -18.00
N THR A 622 9.30 10.50 -18.42
CA THR A 622 7.93 10.76 -17.94
C THR A 622 7.65 10.06 -16.60
N PHE A 623 8.65 9.98 -15.75
CA PHE A 623 8.57 9.41 -14.41
C PHE A 623 9.71 9.96 -13.54
N LYS A 624 9.50 9.92 -12.22
CA LYS A 624 10.49 10.30 -11.20
C LYS A 624 10.84 9.14 -10.30
N LEU A 625 12.06 9.12 -9.77
CA LEU A 625 12.50 8.06 -8.87
C LEU A 625 12.09 8.31 -7.40
N SER A 626 11.63 7.28 -6.71
CA SER A 626 11.21 7.36 -5.32
C SER A 626 12.39 7.20 -4.36
N ALA A 627 12.69 8.24 -3.59
CA ALA A 627 13.66 8.20 -2.49
C ALA A 627 13.34 7.14 -1.41
N ALA A 628 12.10 6.64 -1.33
CA ALA A 628 11.72 5.57 -0.40
C ALA A 628 12.10 4.16 -0.89
N GLY A 629 12.52 4.03 -2.15
CA GLY A 629 12.84 2.76 -2.80
C GLY A 629 11.71 2.26 -3.70
N GLU A 630 12.10 1.65 -4.82
CA GLU A 630 11.24 1.08 -5.86
C GLU A 630 12.07 0.23 -6.85
N SER A 631 11.73 0.23 -8.14
CA SER A 631 12.45 -0.49 -9.19
C SER A 631 12.93 0.42 -10.31
N ILE A 632 13.94 -0.01 -11.07
CA ILE A 632 14.30 0.55 -12.38
C ILE A 632 14.37 -0.62 -13.36
N GLY A 633 13.78 -0.49 -14.53
CA GLY A 633 13.83 -1.50 -15.59
C GLY A 633 14.17 -0.90 -16.94
N LEU A 634 15.08 -1.56 -17.66
CA LEU A 634 15.44 -1.28 -19.04
C LEU A 634 14.95 -2.42 -19.93
N TYR A 635 14.07 -2.10 -20.88
CA TYR A 635 13.41 -3.07 -21.76
C TYR A 635 13.79 -2.86 -23.23
N ALA A 636 13.81 -3.96 -23.98
CA ALA A 636 14.01 -3.94 -25.43
C ALA A 636 12.89 -3.18 -26.15
N THR A 637 13.09 -2.89 -27.44
CA THR A 637 12.11 -2.18 -28.28
C THR A 637 10.76 -2.91 -28.44
N ASP A 638 10.70 -4.19 -28.07
CA ASP A 638 9.46 -4.97 -28.03
C ASP A 638 8.55 -4.63 -26.83
N GLY A 639 9.07 -3.87 -25.84
CA GLY A 639 8.36 -3.51 -24.62
C GLY A 639 8.15 -4.67 -23.63
N VAL A 640 8.80 -5.81 -23.83
CA VAL A 640 8.58 -7.05 -23.07
C VAL A 640 9.89 -7.65 -22.54
N THR A 641 10.97 -7.62 -23.32
CA THR A 641 12.24 -8.25 -22.94
C THR A 641 13.03 -7.36 -21.99
N LEU A 642 13.16 -7.74 -20.71
CA LEU A 642 14.01 -7.06 -19.73
C LEU A 642 15.50 -7.26 -20.07
N LEU A 643 16.22 -6.17 -20.32
CA LEU A 643 17.65 -6.15 -20.63
C LEU A 643 18.51 -6.03 -19.36
N ASP A 644 18.11 -5.12 -18.48
CA ASP A 644 18.70 -4.92 -17.16
C ASP A 644 17.66 -4.30 -16.22
N GLY A 645 17.84 -4.46 -14.92
CA GLY A 645 16.93 -3.89 -13.94
C GLY A 645 17.46 -3.98 -12.52
N TYR A 646 16.89 -3.17 -11.65
CA TYR A 646 17.34 -3.07 -10.28
C TYR A 646 16.16 -2.78 -9.34
N LEU A 647 16.08 -3.51 -8.23
CA LEU A 647 15.20 -3.14 -7.11
C LEU A 647 16.04 -2.47 -6.03
N PHE A 648 15.63 -1.29 -5.59
CA PHE A 648 16.36 -0.50 -4.60
C PHE A 648 15.47 -0.11 -3.42
N GLY A 649 16.11 0.04 -2.26
CA GLY A 649 15.45 0.49 -1.03
C GLY A 649 15.56 2.01 -0.83
N PRO A 650 15.26 2.51 0.38
CA PRO A 650 15.41 3.93 0.71
C PRO A 650 16.78 4.49 0.33
N GLN A 651 16.80 5.68 -0.27
CA GLN A 651 17.99 6.36 -0.75
C GLN A 651 18.36 7.55 0.15
N VAL A 652 19.64 7.91 0.13
CA VAL A 652 20.19 9.09 0.82
C VAL A 652 20.36 10.21 -0.19
N ALA A 653 20.11 11.45 0.21
CA ALA A 653 20.30 12.60 -0.67
C ALA A 653 21.74 12.67 -1.19
N ASP A 654 21.90 12.99 -2.47
CA ASP A 654 23.17 13.23 -3.14
C ASP A 654 24.14 12.02 -3.11
N VAL A 655 23.63 10.83 -2.82
CA VAL A 655 24.38 9.57 -2.84
C VAL A 655 23.78 8.70 -3.94
N ALA A 656 24.62 8.27 -4.87
CA ALA A 656 24.17 7.40 -5.94
C ALA A 656 24.19 5.93 -5.53
N THR A 657 23.29 5.15 -6.10
CA THR A 657 23.45 3.70 -6.16
C THR A 657 23.99 3.35 -7.54
N GLY A 658 25.16 2.71 -7.61
CA GLY A 658 25.83 2.45 -8.88
C GLY A 658 26.67 1.18 -8.89
N ALA A 659 27.12 0.81 -10.09
CA ALA A 659 28.13 -0.22 -10.27
C ALA A 659 29.45 0.29 -9.70
N LEU A 660 30.16 -0.54 -8.93
CA LEU A 660 31.47 -0.14 -8.40
C LEU A 660 32.51 0.12 -9.50
N PHE A 661 32.40 -0.66 -10.59
CA PHE A 661 33.12 -0.48 -11.84
C PHE A 661 32.11 -0.53 -12.96
N ASP A 662 32.29 0.27 -14.01
CA ASP A 662 31.28 0.43 -15.06
C ASP A 662 30.84 -0.90 -15.68
N GLY A 663 29.53 -1.10 -15.74
CA GLY A 663 28.90 -2.32 -16.22
C GLY A 663 29.16 -3.59 -15.38
N GLY A 664 29.80 -3.43 -14.22
CA GLY A 664 30.02 -4.50 -13.26
C GLY A 664 28.73 -4.89 -12.50
N PRO A 665 28.59 -6.16 -12.08
CA PRO A 665 27.40 -6.63 -11.36
C PRO A 665 27.36 -6.20 -9.90
N LEU A 666 28.47 -5.68 -9.36
CA LEU A 666 28.56 -5.30 -7.96
C LEU A 666 28.01 -3.88 -7.75
N ARG A 667 26.91 -3.78 -7.00
CA ARG A 667 26.28 -2.50 -6.65
C ARG A 667 26.71 -2.00 -5.27
N VAL A 668 26.99 -0.71 -5.19
CA VAL A 668 27.44 0.02 -4.00
C VAL A 668 26.74 1.37 -3.91
N SER A 669 26.78 1.99 -2.74
CA SER A 669 26.49 3.41 -2.60
C SER A 669 27.76 4.21 -2.91
N LEU A 670 27.69 5.08 -3.91
CA LEU A 670 28.77 5.98 -4.32
C LEU A 670 28.56 7.31 -3.60
N LEU A 671 29.49 7.66 -2.71
CA LEU A 671 29.41 8.89 -1.90
C LEU A 671 29.70 10.16 -2.72
N THR A 672 30.15 9.99 -3.95
CA THR A 672 30.38 11.06 -4.92
C THR A 672 29.83 10.56 -6.24
N PRO A 673 28.59 10.93 -6.60
CA PRO A 673 27.99 10.51 -7.86
C PRO A 673 28.79 10.97 -9.07
N THR A 674 28.70 10.22 -10.18
CA THR A 674 29.43 10.47 -11.43
C THR A 674 28.50 10.70 -12.63
N PRO A 675 27.65 11.75 -12.62
CA PRO A 675 26.75 12.02 -13.75
C PRO A 675 27.55 12.30 -15.03
N ASP A 676 27.17 11.63 -16.14
CA ASP A 676 27.81 11.78 -17.46
C ASP A 676 29.32 11.43 -17.43
N ALA A 677 29.70 10.52 -16.53
CA ALA A 677 31.09 10.13 -16.31
C ALA A 677 31.18 8.66 -15.86
N LEU A 678 32.32 8.04 -16.15
CA LEU A 678 32.57 6.66 -15.75
C LEU A 678 32.76 6.53 -14.23
N ASN A 679 32.22 5.43 -13.69
CA ASN A 679 32.51 4.90 -12.36
C ASN A 679 33.93 4.32 -12.24
N ASP A 680 34.69 4.23 -13.32
CA ASP A 680 36.04 3.68 -13.32
C ASP A 680 37.00 4.45 -12.39
N PRO A 681 38.12 3.81 -11.97
CA PRO A 681 39.05 4.42 -11.04
C PRO A 681 39.51 5.79 -11.51
N MET A 682 39.44 6.78 -10.60
CA MET A 682 39.92 8.12 -10.89
C MET A 682 41.37 8.06 -11.38
N SER A 683 41.71 8.86 -12.41
CA SER A 683 43.10 8.97 -12.89
C SER A 683 44.09 9.37 -11.80
N CYS A 684 43.61 10.06 -10.77
CA CYS A 684 44.29 10.30 -9.51
C CYS A 684 43.28 10.75 -8.43
N GLY A 685 43.51 10.43 -7.15
CA GLY A 685 42.68 10.90 -6.03
C GLY A 685 42.13 9.80 -5.14
N VAL A 686 41.00 10.09 -4.48
CA VAL A 686 40.30 9.16 -3.56
C VAL A 686 38.81 9.16 -3.87
N ARG A 687 38.22 7.96 -3.89
CA ARG A 687 36.80 7.73 -4.10
C ARG A 687 36.24 6.87 -2.98
N GLY A 688 35.14 7.31 -2.35
CA GLY A 688 34.48 6.59 -1.26
C GLY A 688 33.26 5.80 -1.73
N TYR A 689 33.09 4.58 -1.22
CA TYR A 689 31.94 3.73 -1.54
C TYR A 689 31.53 2.87 -0.34
N SER A 690 30.24 2.56 -0.24
CA SER A 690 29.65 1.80 0.88
C SER A 690 28.80 0.63 0.39
N ALA A 691 28.52 -0.34 1.26
CA ALA A 691 27.46 -1.31 0.95
C ALA A 691 26.09 -0.62 0.97
N LEU A 692 25.17 -1.12 0.16
CA LEU A 692 23.82 -0.56 0.02
C LEU A 692 23.03 -0.56 1.34
N LEU A 693 23.26 -1.55 2.19
CA LEU A 693 22.74 -1.60 3.56
C LEU A 693 23.66 -0.77 4.47
N ALA A 694 23.37 0.53 4.60
CA ALA A 694 24.14 1.46 5.42
C ALA A 694 24.29 1.02 6.90
N THR A 695 23.33 0.25 7.43
CA THR A 695 23.42 -0.31 8.81
C THR A 695 24.57 -1.30 9.00
N ALA A 696 25.21 -1.78 7.93
CA ALA A 696 26.42 -2.59 7.99
C ALA A 696 27.71 -1.75 8.13
N HIS A 697 27.68 -0.44 7.85
CA HIS A 697 28.84 0.46 7.89
C HIS A 697 28.53 1.72 8.71
N ALA A 698 28.80 1.67 10.01
CA ALA A 698 28.45 2.76 10.94
C ALA A 698 29.63 3.69 11.29
N ALA A 699 30.80 3.45 10.70
CA ALA A 699 31.99 4.28 10.84
C ALA A 699 32.44 4.76 9.45
N ASP A 700 33.27 5.79 9.40
CA ASP A 700 33.75 6.37 8.14
C ASP A 700 35.26 6.23 8.01
N LEU A 701 35.72 6.09 6.77
CA LEU A 701 37.11 6.14 6.36
C LEU A 701 37.25 7.17 5.25
N GLY A 702 38.14 8.14 5.47
CA GLY A 702 38.50 9.15 4.48
C GLY A 702 40.01 9.35 4.39
N LEU A 703 40.42 10.17 3.42
CA LEU A 703 41.80 10.65 3.28
C LEU A 703 41.80 12.18 3.26
N THR A 704 42.60 12.80 4.11
CA THR A 704 42.91 14.24 4.04
C THR A 704 44.30 14.47 3.46
N GLY A 705 44.42 15.42 2.53
CA GLY A 705 45.62 15.65 1.72
C GLY A 705 45.54 14.96 0.35
N SER A 706 46.54 15.22 -0.50
CA SER A 706 46.62 14.65 -1.84
C SER A 706 47.45 13.36 -1.81
N PRO A 707 46.97 12.22 -2.35
CA PRO A 707 47.77 11.00 -2.47
C PRO A 707 48.81 11.12 -3.60
N ALA A 708 49.61 12.19 -3.61
CA ALA A 708 50.63 12.44 -4.63
C ALA A 708 51.97 11.80 -4.29
N VAL A 709 52.75 11.48 -5.32
CA VAL A 709 54.13 10.98 -5.16
C VAL A 709 54.93 11.90 -4.24
N GLY A 710 55.53 11.33 -3.19
CA GLY A 710 56.33 12.07 -2.21
C GLY A 710 55.53 12.95 -1.23
N ALA A 711 54.20 13.01 -1.33
CA ALA A 711 53.36 13.77 -0.41
C ALA A 711 53.00 12.99 0.86
N SER A 712 52.68 13.74 1.91
CA SER A 712 52.09 13.19 3.12
C SER A 712 50.59 13.46 3.14
N SER A 713 49.82 12.43 3.47
CA SER A 713 48.36 12.46 3.65
C SER A 713 48.00 11.82 4.98
N THR A 714 46.75 11.96 5.43
CA THR A 714 46.26 11.33 6.65
C THR A 714 45.01 10.52 6.35
N LEU A 715 45.06 9.22 6.62
CA LEU A 715 43.86 8.39 6.65
C LEU A 715 43.12 8.65 7.95
N GLN A 716 41.83 8.94 7.87
CA GLN A 716 41.01 9.29 9.02
C GLN A 716 39.88 8.28 9.15
N VAL A 717 39.85 7.58 10.28
CA VAL A 717 38.67 6.85 10.72
C VAL A 717 37.87 7.75 11.65
N SER A 718 36.56 7.84 11.44
CA SER A 718 35.64 8.58 12.32
C SER A 718 34.39 7.76 12.61
N ASN A 719 33.59 8.23 13.58
CA ASN A 719 32.32 7.61 13.98
C ASN A 719 32.46 6.14 14.42
N SER A 720 33.63 5.76 14.91
CA SER A 720 33.86 4.43 15.50
C SER A 720 33.69 4.45 17.02
N ALA A 721 33.74 3.28 17.66
CA ALA A 721 33.74 3.16 19.11
C ALA A 721 35.05 3.71 19.69
N ALA A 722 34.96 4.52 20.76
CA ALA A 722 36.11 5.19 21.38
C ALA A 722 37.02 4.23 22.16
N GLY A 723 38.34 4.35 21.99
CA GLY A 723 39.35 3.53 22.66
C GLY A 723 39.45 2.08 22.16
N GLU A 724 38.71 1.72 21.11
CA GLU A 724 38.61 0.34 20.61
C GLU A 724 39.65 0.07 19.53
N LEU A 725 40.08 -1.19 19.45
CA LEU A 725 41.10 -1.61 18.48
C LEU A 725 40.51 -1.64 17.06
N THR A 726 41.09 -0.83 16.18
CA THR A 726 40.71 -0.72 14.77
C THR A 726 41.81 -1.28 13.87
N TYR A 727 41.41 -2.11 12.92
CA TYR A 727 42.26 -2.78 11.93
C TYR A 727 42.04 -2.13 10.57
N LEU A 728 43.10 -1.58 9.98
CA LEU A 728 43.06 -1.03 8.63
C LEU A 728 43.59 -2.08 7.65
N PHE A 729 42.75 -2.45 6.69
CA PHE A 729 43.07 -3.38 5.63
C PHE A 729 43.32 -2.66 4.32
N VAL A 730 44.26 -3.20 3.53
CA VAL A 730 44.54 -2.79 2.16
C VAL A 730 44.37 -3.98 1.22
N SER A 731 43.85 -3.72 0.02
CA SER A 731 43.71 -4.72 -1.03
C SER A 731 44.06 -4.13 -2.40
N LEU A 732 44.42 -5.00 -3.34
CA LEU A 732 44.63 -4.63 -4.75
C LEU A 732 43.34 -4.74 -5.58
N GLY A 733 42.22 -5.08 -4.94
CA GLY A 733 40.90 -5.08 -5.58
C GLY A 733 39.79 -4.79 -4.59
N ALA A 734 38.66 -4.34 -5.10
CA ALA A 734 37.43 -4.23 -4.32
C ALA A 734 36.54 -5.48 -4.48
N ASN A 735 35.65 -5.70 -3.52
CA ASN A 735 34.65 -6.76 -3.56
C ASN A 735 33.48 -6.38 -2.63
N ASN A 736 32.45 -7.22 -2.53
CA ASN A 736 31.47 -7.18 -1.45
C ASN A 736 31.32 -8.59 -0.89
N ALA A 737 32.21 -8.94 0.04
CA ALA A 737 32.33 -10.27 0.59
C ALA A 737 31.61 -10.35 1.96
N PRO A 738 30.47 -11.05 2.07
CA PRO A 738 29.79 -11.20 3.35
C PRO A 738 30.67 -11.96 4.34
N VAL A 739 30.66 -11.52 5.60
CA VAL A 739 31.40 -12.17 6.68
C VAL A 739 30.49 -13.24 7.31
N PRO A 740 30.85 -14.54 7.25
CA PRO A 740 30.00 -15.61 7.78
C PRO A 740 29.65 -15.39 9.26
N GLY A 741 28.35 -15.47 9.59
CA GLY A 741 27.86 -15.29 10.97
C GLY A 741 27.83 -13.83 11.46
N SER A 742 28.02 -12.85 10.57
CA SER A 742 27.97 -11.42 10.85
C SER A 742 27.08 -10.70 9.83
N PRO A 743 26.39 -9.61 10.20
CA PRO A 743 25.73 -8.74 9.22
C PRO A 743 26.71 -7.92 8.37
N LEU A 744 28.01 -7.94 8.69
CA LEU A 744 29.04 -7.21 7.96
C LEU A 744 29.37 -7.83 6.60
N SER A 745 29.67 -6.96 5.64
CA SER A 745 30.37 -7.32 4.40
C SER A 745 31.65 -6.50 4.25
N LEU A 746 32.73 -7.16 3.84
CA LEU A 746 34.00 -6.51 3.52
C LEU A 746 33.94 -5.97 2.10
N LEU A 747 34.36 -4.72 1.94
CA LEU A 747 34.34 -4.00 0.67
C LEU A 747 35.65 -4.15 -0.13
N LEU A 748 36.46 -5.14 0.24
CA LEU A 748 37.80 -5.40 -0.27
C LEU A 748 37.90 -6.84 -0.79
N ALA A 749 38.67 -7.05 -1.84
CA ALA A 749 38.93 -8.37 -2.40
C ALA A 749 39.73 -9.24 -1.41
N PRO A 750 39.19 -10.38 -0.91
CA PRO A 750 39.87 -11.20 0.08
C PRO A 750 41.18 -11.82 -0.42
N GLY A 751 41.29 -12.08 -1.73
CA GLY A 751 42.45 -12.76 -2.33
C GLY A 751 43.76 -11.95 -2.32
N SER A 752 43.69 -10.64 -2.13
CA SER A 752 44.83 -9.72 -2.05
C SER A 752 44.82 -8.87 -0.77
N LEU A 753 43.97 -9.23 0.19
CA LEU A 753 43.79 -8.52 1.44
C LEU A 753 45.04 -8.64 2.33
N SER A 754 45.55 -7.49 2.79
CA SER A 754 46.65 -7.40 3.74
C SER A 754 46.26 -6.48 4.90
N LEU A 755 46.64 -6.84 6.13
CA LEU A 755 46.53 -5.94 7.27
C LEU A 755 47.64 -4.89 7.17
N LEU A 756 47.27 -3.62 7.06
CA LEU A 756 48.22 -2.51 7.01
C LEU A 756 48.63 -2.08 8.42
N LEU A 757 47.68 -1.97 9.34
CA LEU A 757 47.91 -1.54 10.72
C LEU A 757 46.78 -1.97 11.66
N ALA A 758 47.08 -2.09 12.96
CA ALA A 758 46.09 -2.11 14.03
C ALA A 758 46.44 -1.05 15.09
N ALA A 759 45.49 -0.16 15.40
CA ALA A 759 45.67 0.90 16.40
C ALA A 759 44.33 1.23 17.09
N PRO A 760 44.34 1.65 18.37
CA PRO A 760 43.12 2.06 19.05
C PRO A 760 42.65 3.43 18.57
N THR A 761 41.33 3.63 18.48
CA THR A 761 40.74 4.96 18.33
C THR A 761 40.96 5.82 19.57
N ASP A 762 40.85 7.13 19.42
CA ASP A 762 40.91 8.08 20.52
C ASP A 762 39.60 8.13 21.32
N GLY A 763 39.54 9.04 22.31
CA GLY A 763 38.37 9.22 23.18
C GLY A 763 37.11 9.73 22.46
N THR A 764 37.21 10.12 21.19
CA THR A 764 36.08 10.52 20.34
C THR A 764 35.67 9.43 19.34
N GLY A 765 36.41 8.32 19.28
CA GLY A 765 36.19 7.29 18.27
C GLY A 765 36.89 7.58 16.94
N ALA A 766 37.82 8.53 16.90
CA ALA A 766 38.60 8.87 15.72
C ALA A 766 39.97 8.19 15.72
N LEU A 767 40.54 7.95 14.54
CA LEU A 767 41.92 7.48 14.38
C LEU A 767 42.53 8.14 13.14
N ASP A 768 43.53 8.98 13.37
CA ASP A 768 44.32 9.64 12.32
C ASP A 768 45.63 8.90 12.08
N LEU A 769 45.86 8.50 10.83
CA LEU A 769 47.03 7.73 10.40
C LEU A 769 47.80 8.49 9.32
N PRO A 770 48.90 9.17 9.66
CA PRO A 770 49.72 9.84 8.67
C PRO A 770 50.42 8.80 7.78
N ILE A 771 50.25 8.94 6.47
CA ILE A 771 50.90 8.15 5.44
C ILE A 771 51.79 9.06 4.60
N THR A 772 52.97 8.59 4.22
CA THR A 772 53.85 9.29 3.29
C THR A 772 54.16 8.37 2.14
N LEU A 773 53.77 8.78 0.93
CA LEU A 773 54.03 8.02 -0.27
C LEU A 773 55.51 8.15 -0.66
N PRO A 774 56.16 7.07 -1.12
CA PRO A 774 57.51 7.14 -1.67
C PRO A 774 57.59 8.20 -2.76
N ASN A 775 58.69 8.94 -2.80
CA ASN A 775 58.99 9.85 -3.92
C ASN A 775 59.53 9.05 -5.12
N ASP A 776 58.69 8.17 -5.66
CA ASP A 776 58.98 7.32 -6.81
C ASP A 776 57.92 7.58 -7.91
N PRO A 777 58.27 8.19 -9.05
CA PRO A 777 57.31 8.43 -10.13
C PRO A 777 56.68 7.14 -10.68
N ALA A 778 57.29 5.96 -10.46
CA ALA A 778 56.77 4.69 -10.96
C ALA A 778 55.49 4.22 -10.25
N ILE A 779 55.14 4.80 -9.08
CA ILE A 779 53.91 4.44 -8.37
C ILE A 779 52.72 5.34 -8.75
N ALA A 780 52.92 6.38 -9.55
CA ALA A 780 51.82 7.21 -10.06
C ALA A 780 50.83 6.37 -10.87
N GLY A 781 49.54 6.53 -10.60
CA GLY A 781 48.46 5.74 -11.19
C GLY A 781 48.24 4.36 -10.57
N ALA A 782 49.04 3.95 -9.57
CA ALA A 782 48.75 2.72 -8.84
C ALA A 782 47.49 2.88 -7.98
N VAL A 783 46.62 1.86 -8.01
CA VAL A 783 45.33 1.83 -7.32
C VAL A 783 45.37 0.83 -6.17
N PHE A 784 44.83 1.22 -5.02
CA PHE A 784 44.59 0.33 -3.89
C PHE A 784 43.30 0.69 -3.16
N TYR A 785 42.76 -0.29 -2.46
CA TYR A 785 41.48 -0.19 -1.77
C TYR A 785 41.69 -0.38 -0.27
N LEU A 786 41.04 0.45 0.54
CA LEU A 786 41.20 0.47 1.99
C LEU A 786 39.85 0.38 2.68
N GLN A 787 39.82 -0.30 3.83
CA GLN A 787 38.68 -0.36 4.72
C GLN A 787 39.18 -0.60 6.14
N ALA A 788 38.57 0.05 7.13
CA ALA A 788 38.85 -0.19 8.52
C ALA A 788 37.74 -1.02 9.18
N VAL A 789 38.11 -1.90 10.11
CA VAL A 789 37.19 -2.68 10.93
C VAL A 789 37.56 -2.50 12.39
N THR A 790 36.59 -2.07 13.18
CA THR A 790 36.71 -1.94 14.64
C THR A 790 36.04 -3.14 15.30
N LEU A 791 36.66 -3.68 16.34
CA LEU A 791 36.15 -4.83 17.10
C LEU A 791 35.84 -4.41 18.55
N PRO A 792 34.66 -3.82 18.83
CA PRO A 792 34.34 -3.35 20.17
C PRO A 792 34.15 -4.51 21.14
N ALA A 793 34.54 -4.32 22.40
CA ALA A 793 34.36 -5.36 23.42
C ALA A 793 32.88 -5.59 23.73
N GLY A 794 32.36 -6.79 23.40
CA GLY A 794 30.98 -7.18 23.72
C GLY A 794 29.91 -6.64 22.76
N ALA A 795 30.29 -6.05 21.64
CA ALA A 795 29.39 -5.65 20.56
C ALA A 795 29.80 -6.27 19.22
N PRO A 796 28.93 -6.28 18.21
CA PRO A 796 29.30 -6.67 16.84
C PRO A 796 30.44 -5.80 16.31
N ALA A 797 31.26 -6.37 15.43
CA ALA A 797 32.26 -5.61 14.69
C ALA A 797 31.59 -4.50 13.85
N VAL A 798 32.30 -3.40 13.66
CA VAL A 798 31.86 -2.25 12.85
C VAL A 798 32.89 -2.04 11.75
N ALA A 799 32.45 -2.05 10.49
CA ALA A 799 33.32 -1.72 9.36
C ALA A 799 33.03 -0.29 8.88
N THR A 800 34.05 0.37 8.32
CA THR A 800 33.89 1.65 7.63
C THR A 800 33.35 1.45 6.21
N ASN A 801 32.99 2.53 5.53
CA ASN A 801 32.99 2.55 4.07
C ASN A 801 34.36 2.11 3.51
N GLY A 802 34.36 1.68 2.26
CA GLY A 802 35.57 1.48 1.47
C GLY A 802 36.04 2.81 0.88
N ILE A 803 37.35 2.94 0.70
CA ILE A 803 37.92 3.96 -0.16
C ILE A 803 38.84 3.32 -1.20
N GLU A 804 38.72 3.79 -2.43
CA GLU A 804 39.68 3.56 -3.51
C GLU A 804 40.64 4.75 -3.54
N VAL A 805 41.94 4.49 -3.70
CA VAL A 805 42.97 5.51 -3.78
C VAL A 805 43.82 5.26 -5.03
N THR A 806 43.90 6.26 -5.91
CA THR A 806 44.82 6.29 -7.05
C THR A 806 45.91 7.32 -6.79
N ILE A 807 47.18 6.90 -6.83
CA ILE A 807 48.31 7.78 -6.54
C ILE A 807 48.44 8.86 -7.63
N CYS A 808 48.42 10.13 -7.23
CA CYS A 808 48.62 11.28 -8.10
C CYS A 808 50.11 11.44 -8.51
N PRO A 809 50.38 11.96 -9.72
CA PRO A 809 51.73 12.32 -10.15
C PRO A 809 52.48 13.29 -9.23
#